data_AF-A0A365U5R8-F1
#
_entry.id   AF-A0A365U5R8-F1
#
_cell.length_a   1.000
_cell.length_b   1.000
_cell.length_c   1.000
_cell.angle_alpha   90.00
_cell.angle_beta   90.00
_cell.angle_gamma   90.00
#
_symmetry.space_group_name_H-M   'P 1'
#
loop_
_entity.id
_entity.type
_entity.pdbx_description
1 polymer ?
#
loop_
_entity_poly.entity_id
_entity_poly.type
_entity_poly.pdbx_seq_one_letter_code
_entity_poly.pdbx_strand_id
1 'polypeptide(L)'
;MAPGLGRRLMPQATVQQTAKIAAPPARVWAVLRDFAAPWHPDMAWCREEIAADGARERVFAMTDEDGRYRERLTYFSDAERSLSYVLTEGIEGAQDYRARVRVEAAEGGAAVSWSARIIATAARLEPVRAGTEAILRRGLEALPALAREVAPPAADAPPQGGAEVLRHHIGGTPRLSYLTTGQPDTPPEALIVFLHGIGGNATNWTPQLETLGARHPVAALDMRGYGESTLGFLPSQIDDYCEDLLQLARAFRARKLLLCGLSMGSWIATSFAMRHPEKLAGLILAGGCTGMSEADPDERETFRVSREVPLSQGQSPADFAPAVVDVIAGPDAGPEVRRALLESMAAIPAASYRDALNCFCNPVERFDFARIDCPVLMVTGEHDRLAPPEEIRAVSYRIHDAIAARGGWPDVRFEVLEGAGHLCNLEAPEAFNRLADAFLTRLLGTGEERRPSREDRRRAKSRRILDAALAEFCARGFDGASMNAIAERAGVSKPTLYQYFGDKDGLFDAVLDEGRVVLLAPLGATQGDLVDRLWQFAWTYADFVLRPDMLSLARLILGEAERRPESAVAYHRSGPGRAFAGIVTFVGEMAAAGRLEVDDAELAAQDLWSLILSGPRDHYLHHVRERPDRASLARHITHGLRVFLTVYSARPDADLAELERHAAAGTQTTTGTQA
;
A
#
# COMPACT_ATOMS: atom_id res chain seq x y z
N MET A 1 42.00 -11.78 -19.92
CA MET A 1 40.92 -12.69 -19.48
C MET A 1 40.44 -12.23 -18.12
N ALA A 2 39.32 -11.50 -18.08
CA ALA A 2 38.69 -11.07 -16.83
C ALA A 2 37.77 -12.22 -16.35
N PRO A 3 37.82 -12.64 -15.07
CA PRO A 3 36.97 -13.70 -14.58
C PRO A 3 35.55 -13.16 -14.40
N GLY A 4 34.61 -13.76 -15.13
CA GLY A 4 33.18 -13.52 -14.93
C GLY A 4 32.78 -13.92 -13.53
N LEU A 5 32.43 -12.93 -12.71
CA LEU A 5 31.61 -13.12 -11.51
C LEU A 5 30.23 -13.57 -11.97
N GLY A 6 30.08 -14.88 -12.19
CA GLY A 6 28.78 -15.50 -12.32
C GLY A 6 28.00 -15.21 -11.04
N ARG A 7 26.90 -14.46 -11.15
CA ARG A 7 25.87 -14.41 -10.09
C ARG A 7 25.53 -15.86 -9.76
N ARG A 8 25.97 -16.36 -8.59
CA ARG A 8 25.47 -17.65 -8.08
C ARG A 8 23.96 -17.50 -7.98
N LEU A 9 23.23 -18.25 -8.78
CA LEU A 9 21.77 -18.36 -8.68
C LEU A 9 21.46 -18.79 -7.25
N MET A 10 20.75 -17.94 -6.51
CA MET A 10 20.27 -18.25 -5.16
C MET A 10 19.33 -19.46 -5.24
N PRO A 11 19.39 -20.40 -4.28
CA PRO A 11 18.46 -21.52 -4.22
C PRO A 11 17.00 -21.07 -4.17
N GLN A 12 16.11 -21.79 -4.86
CA GLN A 12 14.67 -21.54 -4.89
C GLN A 12 13.87 -22.81 -4.66
N ALA A 13 12.67 -22.68 -4.09
CA ALA A 13 11.71 -23.76 -3.91
C ALA A 13 10.29 -23.26 -4.21
N THR A 14 9.42 -24.18 -4.60
CA THR A 14 7.99 -23.93 -4.75
C THR A 14 7.22 -24.89 -3.86
N VAL A 15 6.26 -24.38 -3.11
CA VAL A 15 5.30 -25.15 -2.31
C VAL A 15 3.93 -24.95 -2.94
N GLN A 16 3.14 -26.02 -3.02
CA GLN A 16 1.76 -25.96 -3.46
C GLN A 16 0.92 -26.94 -2.65
N GLN A 17 -0.19 -26.45 -2.12
CA GLN A 17 -1.20 -27.23 -1.42
C GLN A 17 -2.55 -27.04 -2.10
N THR A 18 -3.35 -28.10 -2.11
CA THR A 18 -4.70 -28.08 -2.69
C THR A 18 -5.69 -28.81 -1.79
N ALA A 19 -6.88 -28.27 -1.63
CA ALA A 19 -7.94 -28.89 -0.85
C ALA A 19 -9.30 -28.79 -1.55
N LYS A 20 -10.12 -29.84 -1.41
CA LYS A 20 -11.55 -29.78 -1.76
C LYS A 20 -12.34 -29.39 -0.50
N ILE A 21 -13.12 -28.32 -0.62
CA ILE A 21 -13.92 -27.78 0.48
C ILE A 21 -15.39 -28.00 0.13
N ALA A 22 -16.13 -28.71 1.01
CA ALA A 22 -17.55 -28.96 0.86
C ALA A 22 -18.39 -27.71 1.22
N ALA A 23 -18.14 -26.61 0.53
CA ALA A 23 -18.85 -25.34 0.64
C ALA A 23 -18.85 -24.63 -0.73
N PRO A 24 -19.85 -23.77 -1.01
CA PRO A 24 -19.87 -22.99 -2.26
C PRO A 24 -18.61 -22.13 -2.42
N PRO A 25 -18.04 -21.98 -3.64
CA PRO A 25 -16.85 -21.16 -3.88
C PRO A 25 -16.95 -19.73 -3.35
N ALA A 26 -18.14 -19.11 -3.43
CA ALA A 26 -18.39 -17.76 -2.92
C ALA A 26 -18.22 -17.67 -1.39
N ARG A 27 -18.60 -18.71 -0.65
CA ARG A 27 -18.46 -18.77 0.82
C ARG A 27 -17.01 -18.98 1.23
N VAL A 28 -16.27 -19.82 0.50
CA VAL A 28 -14.84 -20.02 0.72
C VAL A 28 -14.06 -18.74 0.39
N TRP A 29 -14.40 -18.10 -0.73
CA TRP A 29 -13.80 -16.82 -1.10
C TRP A 29 -14.12 -15.70 -0.12
N ALA A 30 -15.32 -15.66 0.46
CA ALA A 30 -15.67 -14.68 1.48
C ALA A 30 -14.73 -14.70 2.69
N VAL A 31 -14.19 -15.88 3.05
CA VAL A 31 -13.14 -16.01 4.08
C VAL A 31 -11.80 -15.47 3.57
N LEU A 32 -11.36 -15.97 2.40
CA LEU A 32 -10.00 -15.70 1.88
C LEU A 32 -9.81 -14.27 1.36
N ARG A 33 -10.87 -13.63 0.86
CA ARG A 33 -10.81 -12.28 0.27
C ARG A 33 -10.53 -11.20 1.29
N ASP A 34 -10.89 -11.42 2.54
CA ASP A 34 -10.54 -10.53 3.64
C ASP A 34 -9.07 -10.74 4.00
N PHE A 35 -8.21 -10.08 3.23
CA PHE A 35 -6.76 -10.21 3.31
C PHE A 35 -6.23 -9.96 4.73
N ALA A 36 -6.87 -9.06 5.49
CA ALA A 36 -6.42 -8.63 6.81
C ALA A 36 -7.19 -9.26 7.98
N ALA A 37 -8.12 -10.18 7.74
CA ALA A 37 -8.79 -10.92 8.80
C ALA A 37 -7.87 -12.00 9.41
N PRO A 38 -7.88 -12.18 10.75
CA PRO A 38 -7.13 -13.24 11.43
C PRO A 38 -7.89 -14.58 11.35
N TRP A 39 -8.15 -15.08 10.15
CA TRP A 39 -8.91 -16.34 9.97
C TRP A 39 -8.05 -17.60 10.08
N HIS A 40 -6.73 -17.49 9.91
CA HIS A 40 -5.83 -18.64 9.97
C HIS A 40 -5.67 -19.11 11.42
N PRO A 41 -5.76 -20.42 11.73
CA PRO A 41 -5.73 -20.92 13.12
C PRO A 41 -4.46 -20.56 13.88
N ASP A 42 -3.33 -20.47 13.17
CA ASP A 42 -2.05 -20.10 13.77
C ASP A 42 -1.82 -18.58 13.87
N MET A 43 -2.75 -17.73 13.43
CA MET A 43 -2.60 -16.27 13.56
C MET A 43 -3.14 -15.82 14.92
N ALA A 44 -2.29 -15.20 15.75
CA ALA A 44 -2.69 -14.62 17.03
C ALA A 44 -3.51 -13.34 16.84
N TRP A 45 -3.11 -12.50 15.88
CA TRP A 45 -3.83 -11.29 15.48
C TRP A 45 -3.38 -10.88 14.07
N CYS A 46 -4.22 -10.11 13.37
CA CYS A 46 -3.93 -9.54 12.05
C CYS A 46 -4.57 -8.15 11.96
N ARG A 47 -3.90 -7.21 11.29
CA ARG A 47 -4.37 -5.84 11.07
C ARG A 47 -3.98 -5.35 9.68
N GLU A 48 -4.86 -4.55 9.07
CA GLU A 48 -4.56 -3.87 7.82
C GLU A 48 -3.72 -2.60 8.08
N GLU A 49 -2.70 -2.40 7.25
CA GLU A 49 -1.96 -1.15 7.14
C GLU A 49 -1.95 -0.71 5.67
N ILE A 50 -2.09 0.60 5.42
CA ILE A 50 -1.92 1.17 4.08
C ILE A 50 -0.50 1.75 4.01
N ALA A 51 0.31 1.18 3.12
CA ALA A 51 1.68 1.65 2.87
C ALA A 51 1.68 3.08 2.31
N ALA A 52 2.83 3.76 2.38
CA ALA A 52 2.96 5.15 1.93
C ALA A 52 2.67 5.33 0.42
N ASP A 53 2.77 4.26 -0.37
CA ASP A 53 2.44 4.20 -1.79
C ASP A 53 1.00 3.73 -2.08
N GLY A 54 0.16 3.58 -1.05
CA GLY A 54 -1.26 3.23 -1.17
C GLY A 54 -1.56 1.73 -1.24
N ALA A 55 -0.53 0.87 -1.21
CA ALA A 55 -0.75 -0.56 -1.22
C ALA A 55 -1.30 -1.09 0.11
N ARG A 56 -2.08 -2.17 0.01
CA ARG A 56 -2.63 -2.87 1.17
C ARG A 56 -1.61 -3.85 1.70
N GLU A 57 -1.30 -3.70 2.97
CA GLU A 57 -0.46 -4.62 3.72
C GLU A 57 -1.24 -5.19 4.89
N ARG A 58 -0.95 -6.43 5.24
CA ARG A 58 -1.38 -7.01 6.49
C ARG A 58 -0.17 -7.22 7.38
N VAL A 59 -0.36 -6.90 8.65
CA VAL A 59 0.60 -7.15 9.70
C VAL A 59 -0.03 -8.12 10.68
N PHE A 60 0.71 -9.18 11.02
CA PHE A 60 0.22 -10.22 11.91
C PHE A 60 1.35 -10.83 12.74
N ALA A 61 0.96 -11.56 13.78
CA ALA A 61 1.84 -12.44 14.54
C ALA A 61 1.25 -13.85 14.56
N MET A 62 2.12 -14.85 14.65
CA MET A 62 1.72 -16.25 14.75
C MET A 62 1.62 -16.65 16.24
N THR A 63 0.75 -17.61 16.58
CA THR A 63 0.50 -18.04 17.96
C THR A 63 1.74 -18.63 18.63
N ASP A 64 2.58 -19.33 17.86
CA ASP A 64 3.74 -20.08 18.37
C ASP A 64 5.08 -19.39 18.04
N GLU A 65 5.07 -18.16 17.51
CA GLU A 65 6.28 -17.44 17.11
C GLU A 65 6.24 -15.97 17.57
N ASP A 66 7.30 -15.50 18.23
CA ASP A 66 7.47 -14.11 18.66
C ASP A 66 7.72 -13.12 17.50
N GLY A 67 7.62 -13.58 16.26
CA GLY A 67 7.89 -12.82 15.04
C GLY A 67 6.71 -11.99 14.56
N ARG A 68 6.98 -10.74 14.19
CA ARG A 68 6.04 -9.90 13.42
C ARG A 68 6.21 -10.21 11.93
N TYR A 69 5.10 -10.48 11.26
CA TYR A 69 5.04 -10.73 9.82
C TYR A 69 4.36 -9.57 9.11
N ARG A 70 4.83 -9.27 7.91
CA ARG A 70 4.21 -8.26 7.03
C ARG A 70 4.10 -8.80 5.63
N GLU A 71 2.88 -8.86 5.13
CA GLU A 71 2.59 -9.26 3.77
C GLU A 71 1.88 -8.16 3.01
N ARG A 72 2.31 -7.96 1.77
CA ARG A 72 1.77 -6.94 0.88
C ARG A 72 0.94 -7.60 -0.21
N LEU A 73 -0.30 -7.14 -0.39
CA LEU A 73 -1.19 -7.60 -1.45
C LEU A 73 -0.68 -7.07 -2.80
N THR A 74 -0.53 -7.96 -3.79
CA THR A 74 0.00 -7.59 -5.11
C THR A 74 -0.93 -7.89 -6.27
N TYR A 75 -1.83 -8.86 -6.11
CA TYR A 75 -2.89 -9.16 -7.05
C TYR A 75 -4.19 -9.44 -6.31
N PHE A 76 -5.32 -8.97 -6.84
CA PHE A 76 -6.65 -9.26 -6.28
C PHE A 76 -7.70 -9.37 -7.38
N SER A 77 -8.62 -10.32 -7.25
CA SER A 77 -9.78 -10.43 -8.12
C SER A 77 -10.91 -11.18 -7.42
N ASP A 78 -12.06 -10.53 -7.27
CA ASP A 78 -13.29 -11.19 -6.82
C ASP A 78 -13.85 -12.09 -7.93
N ALA A 79 -13.82 -11.64 -9.18
CA ALA A 79 -14.27 -12.41 -10.35
C ALA A 79 -13.56 -13.77 -10.47
N GLU A 80 -12.24 -13.80 -10.22
CA GLU A 80 -11.46 -15.04 -10.23
C GLU A 80 -11.40 -15.76 -8.88
N ARG A 81 -11.84 -15.10 -7.80
CA ARG A 81 -11.62 -15.55 -6.43
C ARG A 81 -10.14 -15.89 -6.17
N SER A 82 -9.27 -14.94 -6.50
CA SER A 82 -7.82 -15.12 -6.37
C SER A 82 -7.14 -13.87 -5.82
N LEU A 83 -6.14 -14.08 -4.98
CA LEU A 83 -5.23 -13.03 -4.56
C LEU A 83 -3.78 -13.53 -4.56
N SER A 84 -2.84 -12.61 -4.75
CA SER A 84 -1.41 -12.85 -4.60
C SER A 84 -0.81 -11.83 -3.65
N TYR A 85 0.20 -12.24 -2.91
CA TYR A 85 0.87 -11.39 -1.93
C TYR A 85 2.34 -11.78 -1.81
N VAL A 86 3.09 -10.89 -1.20
CA VAL A 86 4.53 -11.03 -0.99
C VAL A 86 4.86 -10.76 0.46
N LEU A 87 5.80 -11.52 1.01
CA LEU A 87 6.29 -11.26 2.36
C LEU A 87 7.37 -10.19 2.31
N THR A 88 7.17 -9.15 3.10
CA THR A 88 8.10 -8.01 3.21
C THR A 88 8.88 -8.02 4.54
N GLU A 89 8.36 -8.72 5.55
CA GLU A 89 8.97 -8.86 6.88
C GLU A 89 8.54 -10.19 7.51
N GLY A 90 9.44 -10.87 8.23
CA GLY A 90 9.08 -11.94 9.16
C GLY A 90 9.81 -13.28 8.99
N ILE A 91 10.23 -13.67 7.79
CA ILE A 91 10.95 -14.95 7.58
C ILE A 91 12.46 -14.71 7.47
N GLU A 92 13.20 -15.03 8.54
CA GLU A 92 14.65 -14.90 8.56
C GLU A 92 15.32 -15.80 7.50
N GLY A 93 16.12 -15.16 6.64
CA GLY A 93 16.90 -15.82 5.59
C GLY A 93 16.14 -16.09 4.29
N ALA A 94 14.85 -15.72 4.20
CA ALA A 94 14.13 -15.58 2.94
C ALA A 94 14.48 -14.23 2.29
N GLN A 95 14.78 -14.26 1.00
CA GLN A 95 15.09 -13.07 0.19
C GLN A 95 13.93 -12.66 -0.70
N ASP A 96 13.14 -13.63 -1.16
CA ASP A 96 11.89 -13.41 -1.89
C ASP A 96 10.89 -14.49 -1.46
N TYR A 97 9.66 -14.07 -1.21
CA TYR A 97 8.56 -14.96 -0.87
C TYR A 97 7.32 -14.40 -1.53
N ARG A 98 6.74 -15.17 -2.45
CA ARG A 98 5.57 -14.77 -3.23
C ARG A 98 4.55 -15.88 -3.18
N ALA A 99 3.35 -15.58 -2.74
CA ALA A 99 2.30 -16.57 -2.59
C ALA A 99 1.03 -16.15 -3.31
N ARG A 100 0.24 -17.16 -3.66
CA ARG A 100 -1.01 -17.01 -4.38
C ARG A 100 -2.02 -18.03 -3.90
N VAL A 101 -3.25 -17.58 -3.68
CA VAL A 101 -4.40 -18.45 -3.43
C VAL A 101 -5.47 -18.23 -4.49
N ARG A 102 -6.14 -19.30 -4.89
CA ARG A 102 -7.26 -19.29 -5.85
C ARG A 102 -8.35 -20.27 -5.42
N VAL A 103 -9.61 -19.88 -5.61
CA VAL A 103 -10.80 -20.69 -5.36
C VAL A 103 -11.55 -20.96 -6.67
N GLU A 104 -11.61 -22.23 -7.05
CA GLU A 104 -12.30 -22.71 -8.25
C GLU A 104 -13.55 -23.49 -7.88
N ALA A 105 -14.54 -23.51 -8.77
CA ALA A 105 -15.69 -24.39 -8.62
C ALA A 105 -15.26 -25.85 -8.82
N ALA A 106 -15.76 -26.75 -7.97
CA ALA A 106 -15.52 -28.18 -8.08
C ALA A 106 -16.78 -28.97 -7.76
N GLU A 107 -16.85 -30.22 -8.19
CA GLU A 107 -17.95 -31.12 -7.84
C GLU A 107 -18.08 -31.21 -6.30
N GLY A 108 -19.28 -30.90 -5.79
CA GLY A 108 -19.57 -30.90 -4.35
C GLY A 108 -19.08 -29.69 -3.55
N GLY A 109 -18.53 -28.65 -4.18
CA GLY A 109 -18.14 -27.42 -3.49
C GLY A 109 -17.08 -26.59 -4.23
N ALA A 110 -15.92 -26.40 -3.58
CA ALA A 110 -14.82 -25.59 -4.10
C ALA A 110 -13.49 -26.35 -4.07
N ALA A 111 -12.63 -26.09 -5.06
CA ALA A 111 -11.22 -26.46 -5.03
C ALA A 111 -10.39 -25.22 -4.69
N VAL A 112 -9.59 -25.29 -3.63
CA VAL A 112 -8.69 -24.21 -3.25
C VAL A 112 -7.27 -24.65 -3.56
N SER A 113 -6.53 -23.81 -4.30
CA SER A 113 -5.10 -23.97 -4.52
C SER A 113 -4.35 -22.82 -3.85
N TRP A 114 -3.32 -23.15 -3.08
CA TRP A 114 -2.46 -22.18 -2.40
C TRP A 114 -1.00 -22.54 -2.65
N SER A 115 -0.25 -21.64 -3.25
CA SER A 115 1.16 -21.84 -3.59
C SER A 115 2.05 -20.71 -3.09
N ALA A 116 3.33 -21.02 -2.89
CA ALA A 116 4.36 -20.06 -2.53
C ALA A 116 5.66 -20.39 -3.27
N ARG A 117 6.28 -19.37 -3.88
CA ARG A 117 7.65 -19.40 -4.41
C ARG A 117 8.58 -18.73 -3.40
N ILE A 118 9.65 -19.42 -3.05
CA ILE A 118 10.59 -19.04 -2.00
C ILE A 118 11.99 -18.96 -2.60
N ILE A 119 12.68 -17.86 -2.38
CA ILE A 119 14.12 -17.72 -2.62
C ILE A 119 14.76 -17.45 -1.27
N ALA A 120 15.72 -18.28 -0.88
CA ALA A 120 16.36 -18.20 0.44
C ALA A 120 17.82 -18.65 0.36
N THR A 121 18.59 -18.40 1.43
CA THR A 121 19.94 -18.96 1.54
C THR A 121 19.90 -20.49 1.55
N ALA A 122 20.97 -21.16 1.10
CA ALA A 122 21.00 -22.62 1.04
C ALA A 122 20.69 -23.31 2.38
N ALA A 123 21.10 -22.70 3.49
CA ALA A 123 20.83 -23.21 4.85
C ALA A 123 19.38 -23.01 5.30
N ARG A 124 18.65 -22.05 4.71
CA ARG A 124 17.30 -21.67 5.12
C ARG A 124 16.21 -22.14 4.16
N LEU A 125 16.54 -22.50 2.92
CA LEU A 125 15.54 -22.88 1.92
C LEU A 125 14.64 -24.02 2.37
N GLU A 126 15.22 -25.13 2.83
CA GLU A 126 14.43 -26.30 3.22
C GLU A 126 13.60 -26.08 4.50
N PRO A 127 14.13 -25.48 5.58
CA PRO A 127 13.32 -25.08 6.73
C PRO A 127 12.14 -24.15 6.37
N VAL A 128 12.39 -23.13 5.54
CA VAL A 128 11.32 -22.20 5.12
C VAL A 128 10.30 -22.91 4.23
N ARG A 129 10.73 -23.79 3.33
CA ARG A 129 9.85 -24.62 2.48
C ARG A 129 8.93 -25.49 3.34
N ALA A 130 9.49 -26.23 4.30
CA ALA A 130 8.73 -27.13 5.16
C ALA A 130 7.77 -26.38 6.09
N GLY A 131 8.21 -25.26 6.68
CA GLY A 131 7.34 -24.40 7.49
C GLY A 131 6.18 -23.82 6.69
N THR A 132 6.47 -23.30 5.49
CA THR A 132 5.44 -22.82 4.56
C THR A 132 4.44 -23.91 4.24
N GLU A 133 4.90 -25.10 3.87
CA GLU A 133 4.05 -26.25 3.57
C GLU A 133 3.09 -26.61 4.71
N ALA A 134 3.58 -26.57 5.96
CA ALA A 134 2.77 -26.80 7.14
C ALA A 134 1.70 -25.71 7.37
N ILE A 135 2.06 -24.44 7.20
CA ILE A 135 1.13 -23.30 7.32
C ILE A 135 0.01 -23.39 6.28
N LEU A 136 0.36 -23.54 4.99
CA LEU A 136 -0.64 -23.61 3.92
C LEU A 136 -1.63 -24.76 4.17
N ARG A 137 -1.13 -25.92 4.60
CA ARG A 137 -1.97 -27.09 4.90
C ARG A 137 -2.96 -26.82 6.05
N ARG A 138 -2.50 -26.29 7.19
CA ARG A 138 -3.37 -25.99 8.33
C ARG A 138 -4.43 -24.93 7.99
N GLY A 139 -4.06 -23.91 7.23
CA GLY A 139 -5.02 -22.91 6.76
C GLY A 139 -6.12 -23.53 5.88
N LEU A 140 -5.76 -24.41 4.95
CA LEU A 140 -6.75 -25.13 4.12
C LEU A 140 -7.66 -26.05 4.94
N GLU A 141 -7.13 -26.72 5.97
CA GLU A 141 -7.89 -27.58 6.89
C GLU A 141 -8.94 -26.80 7.70
N ALA A 142 -8.73 -25.50 7.96
CA ALA A 142 -9.67 -24.64 8.70
C ALA A 142 -10.85 -24.11 7.85
N LEU A 143 -10.66 -23.99 6.53
CA LEU A 143 -11.65 -23.37 5.63
C LEU A 143 -13.07 -23.98 5.68
N PRO A 144 -13.28 -25.31 5.82
CA PRO A 144 -14.63 -25.87 5.87
C PRO A 144 -15.49 -25.34 7.03
N ALA A 145 -14.89 -25.09 8.19
CA ALA A 145 -15.59 -24.54 9.35
C ALA A 145 -15.89 -23.04 9.14
N LEU A 146 -14.87 -22.27 8.78
CA LEU A 146 -14.97 -20.82 8.55
C LEU A 146 -16.00 -20.48 7.45
N ALA A 147 -16.02 -21.25 6.37
CA ALA A 147 -16.97 -21.05 5.27
C ALA A 147 -18.43 -21.32 5.66
N ARG A 148 -18.72 -22.01 6.77
CA ARG A 148 -20.07 -22.18 7.33
C ARG A 148 -20.51 -21.01 8.20
N GLU A 149 -19.57 -20.26 8.76
CA GLU A 149 -19.85 -19.14 9.65
C GLU A 149 -19.89 -17.81 8.91
N VAL A 150 -18.98 -17.59 7.95
CA VAL A 150 -18.87 -16.33 7.21
C VAL A 150 -20.06 -16.10 6.29
N ALA A 151 -20.83 -15.05 6.53
CA ALA A 151 -21.85 -14.59 5.58
C ALA A 151 -21.19 -14.18 4.25
N PRO A 152 -21.84 -14.43 3.09
CA PRO A 152 -21.38 -13.84 1.85
C PRO A 152 -21.34 -12.31 2.01
N PRO A 153 -20.32 -11.64 1.46
CA PRO A 153 -20.20 -10.20 1.58
C PRO A 153 -21.43 -9.52 0.99
N ALA A 154 -21.98 -8.55 1.72
CA ALA A 154 -23.00 -7.68 1.17
C ALA A 154 -22.38 -6.85 0.03
N ALA A 155 -23.15 -6.58 -1.01
CA ALA A 155 -22.75 -5.57 -1.98
C ALA A 155 -22.72 -4.22 -1.25
N ASP A 156 -21.60 -3.51 -1.32
CA ASP A 156 -21.54 -2.13 -0.84
C ASP A 156 -22.65 -1.32 -1.52
N ALA A 157 -23.29 -0.44 -0.76
CA ALA A 157 -24.29 0.45 -1.35
C ALA A 157 -23.61 1.28 -2.45
N PRO A 158 -24.23 1.42 -3.64
CA PRO A 158 -23.66 2.26 -4.67
C PRO A 158 -23.51 3.69 -4.13
N PRO A 159 -22.39 4.38 -4.42
CA PRO A 159 -22.27 5.79 -4.12
C PRO A 159 -23.44 6.53 -4.78
N GLN A 160 -24.09 7.43 -4.02
CA GLN A 160 -25.23 8.19 -4.54
C GLN A 160 -24.73 9.26 -5.50
N GLY A 161 -25.32 9.31 -6.70
CA GLY A 161 -25.02 10.30 -7.72
C GLY A 161 -25.84 11.59 -7.59
N GLY A 162 -25.52 12.57 -8.45
CA GLY A 162 -26.28 13.82 -8.55
C GLY A 162 -25.42 15.08 -8.66
N ALA A 163 -24.11 14.94 -8.87
CA ALA A 163 -23.25 16.08 -9.14
C ALA A 163 -23.57 16.68 -10.53
N GLU A 164 -23.73 18.00 -10.59
CA GLU A 164 -24.00 18.71 -11.85
C GLU A 164 -22.78 18.59 -12.78
N VAL A 165 -23.01 18.13 -14.02
CA VAL A 165 -21.95 17.99 -15.02
C VAL A 165 -21.90 19.23 -15.92
N LEU A 166 -20.74 19.88 -15.95
CA LEU A 166 -20.47 21.10 -16.68
C LEU A 166 -19.45 20.86 -17.79
N ARG A 167 -19.61 21.57 -18.92
CA ARG A 167 -18.68 21.54 -20.05
C ARG A 167 -17.72 22.73 -20.00
N HIS A 168 -16.45 22.45 -20.24
CA HIS A 168 -15.39 23.45 -20.30
C HIS A 168 -14.46 23.22 -21.49
N HIS A 169 -13.69 24.24 -21.82
CA HIS A 169 -12.74 24.20 -22.93
C HIS A 169 -11.36 24.68 -22.51
N ILE A 170 -10.33 24.07 -23.09
CA ILE A 170 -8.94 24.55 -23.07
C ILE A 170 -8.66 25.09 -24.47
N GLY A 171 -8.30 26.38 -24.55
CA GLY A 171 -7.92 27.01 -25.82
C GLY A 171 -6.64 26.39 -26.39
N GLY A 172 -6.47 26.48 -27.71
CA GLY A 172 -5.31 25.90 -28.40
C GLY A 172 -5.66 25.38 -29.79
N THR A 173 -4.73 24.67 -30.42
CA THR A 173 -5.00 23.86 -31.61
C THR A 173 -4.29 22.51 -31.47
N PRO A 174 -5.04 21.44 -31.12
CA PRO A 174 -6.49 21.39 -30.97
C PRO A 174 -7.01 22.23 -29.79
N ARG A 175 -8.23 22.75 -29.91
CA ARG A 175 -9.01 23.18 -28.74
C ARG A 175 -9.57 21.91 -28.11
N LEU A 176 -9.40 21.76 -26.80
CA LEU A 176 -9.90 20.59 -26.07
C LEU A 176 -11.18 20.93 -25.30
N SER A 177 -12.16 20.05 -25.34
CA SER A 177 -13.41 20.09 -24.60
C SER A 177 -13.42 18.99 -23.56
N TYR A 178 -13.94 19.24 -22.37
CA TYR A 178 -14.11 18.23 -21.34
C TYR A 178 -15.34 18.50 -20.48
N LEU A 179 -15.89 17.43 -19.91
CA LEU A 179 -16.95 17.46 -18.91
C LEU A 179 -16.36 17.28 -17.51
N THR A 180 -16.90 17.97 -16.50
CA THR A 180 -16.45 17.87 -15.10
C THR A 180 -17.59 18.25 -14.16
N THR A 181 -17.49 17.91 -12.87
CA THR A 181 -18.46 18.34 -11.85
C THR A 181 -18.08 19.66 -11.16
N GLY A 182 -17.05 20.33 -11.69
CA GLY A 182 -16.55 21.62 -11.19
C GLY A 182 -15.02 21.63 -11.04
N GLN A 183 -14.45 22.83 -10.97
CA GLN A 183 -13.03 22.99 -10.63
C GLN A 183 -12.88 23.04 -9.11
N PRO A 184 -12.03 22.20 -8.51
CA PRO A 184 -11.79 22.28 -7.06
C PRO A 184 -11.12 23.62 -6.71
N ASP A 185 -11.54 24.24 -5.60
CA ASP A 185 -10.98 25.52 -5.11
C ASP A 185 -9.46 25.46 -4.89
N THR A 186 -8.96 24.28 -4.54
CA THR A 186 -7.54 24.00 -4.39
C THR A 186 -7.06 23.01 -5.45
N PRO A 187 -5.84 23.19 -5.99
CA PRO A 187 -5.25 22.22 -6.91
C PRO A 187 -5.28 20.80 -6.35
N PRO A 188 -5.82 19.81 -7.09
CA PRO A 188 -5.93 18.45 -6.60
C PRO A 188 -4.57 17.73 -6.66
N GLU A 189 -4.37 16.76 -5.75
CA GLU A 189 -3.19 15.88 -5.79
C GLU A 189 -3.20 15.01 -7.05
N ALA A 190 -4.36 14.41 -7.36
CA ALA A 190 -4.59 13.70 -8.60
C ALA A 190 -5.92 14.15 -9.23
N LEU A 191 -5.95 14.33 -10.54
CA LEU A 191 -7.18 14.48 -11.32
C LEU A 191 -7.55 13.11 -11.93
N ILE A 192 -8.80 12.69 -11.79
CA ILE A 192 -9.32 11.50 -12.46
C ILE A 192 -9.77 11.90 -13.87
N VAL A 193 -9.18 11.29 -14.89
CA VAL A 193 -9.48 11.60 -16.28
C VAL A 193 -10.11 10.39 -16.96
N PHE A 194 -11.32 10.54 -17.48
CA PHE A 194 -12.04 9.53 -18.23
C PHE A 194 -11.81 9.68 -19.74
N LEU A 195 -11.45 8.58 -20.41
CA LEU A 195 -11.09 8.52 -21.82
C LEU A 195 -12.01 7.52 -22.56
N HIS A 196 -12.79 8.03 -23.51
CA HIS A 196 -13.74 7.23 -24.27
C HIS A 196 -13.07 6.29 -25.29
N GLY A 197 -13.83 5.33 -25.83
CA GLY A 197 -13.41 4.49 -26.95
C GLY A 197 -13.53 5.20 -28.31
N ILE A 198 -13.04 4.58 -29.38
CA ILE A 198 -13.01 5.17 -30.74
C ILE A 198 -14.40 5.57 -31.29
N GLY A 199 -15.46 4.88 -30.85
CA GLY A 199 -16.85 5.16 -31.23
C GLY A 199 -17.62 6.02 -30.22
N GLY A 200 -16.94 6.58 -29.22
CA GLY A 200 -17.56 7.32 -28.12
C GLY A 200 -17.19 8.80 -28.05
N ASN A 201 -17.60 9.47 -26.97
CA ASN A 201 -17.21 10.83 -26.61
C ASN A 201 -17.31 11.02 -25.07
N ALA A 202 -17.06 12.24 -24.55
CA ALA A 202 -17.05 12.49 -23.11
C ALA A 202 -18.37 12.14 -22.39
N THR A 203 -19.53 12.23 -23.05
CA THR A 203 -20.83 11.94 -22.41
C THR A 203 -21.02 10.46 -22.10
N ASN A 204 -20.17 9.57 -22.64
CA ASN A 204 -20.18 8.15 -22.25
C ASN A 204 -19.71 7.93 -20.80
N TRP A 205 -19.20 8.96 -20.14
CA TRP A 205 -18.77 8.91 -18.75
C TRP A 205 -19.69 9.70 -17.81
N THR A 206 -20.83 10.21 -18.29
CA THR A 206 -21.77 10.97 -17.45
C THR A 206 -22.16 10.23 -16.17
N PRO A 207 -22.53 8.93 -16.20
CA PRO A 207 -22.88 8.20 -14.96
C PRO A 207 -21.73 8.13 -13.95
N GLN A 208 -20.49 8.05 -14.43
CA GLN A 208 -19.28 8.07 -13.60
C GLN A 208 -19.02 9.47 -13.04
N LEU A 209 -19.17 10.53 -13.86
CA LEU A 209 -18.99 11.91 -13.42
C LEU A 209 -19.99 12.28 -12.32
N GLU A 210 -21.27 11.99 -12.53
CA GLU A 210 -22.36 12.31 -11.58
C GLU A 210 -22.18 11.62 -10.23
N THR A 211 -21.56 10.44 -10.23
CA THR A 211 -21.38 9.61 -9.03
C THR A 211 -20.04 9.88 -8.33
N LEU A 212 -18.93 9.81 -9.07
CA LEU A 212 -17.57 9.92 -8.51
C LEU A 212 -17.16 11.38 -8.30
N GLY A 213 -17.73 12.31 -9.06
CA GLY A 213 -17.42 13.73 -8.99
C GLY A 213 -17.88 14.42 -7.72
N ALA A 214 -18.72 13.77 -6.90
CA ALA A 214 -19.09 14.24 -5.56
C ALA A 214 -17.93 14.10 -4.56
N ARG A 215 -16.99 13.19 -4.81
CA ARG A 215 -15.91 12.83 -3.84
C ARG A 215 -14.53 13.10 -4.39
N HIS A 216 -14.38 13.15 -5.70
CA HIS A 216 -13.10 13.28 -6.36
C HIS A 216 -13.12 14.33 -7.47
N PRO A 217 -11.98 14.98 -7.74
CA PRO A 217 -11.81 15.83 -8.92
C PRO A 217 -11.82 14.94 -10.17
N VAL A 218 -12.82 15.12 -11.02
CA VAL A 218 -13.05 14.30 -12.21
C VAL A 218 -13.12 15.15 -13.48
N ALA A 219 -12.68 14.60 -14.61
CA ALA A 219 -12.89 15.16 -15.93
C ALA A 219 -13.05 14.06 -16.98
N ALA A 220 -14.05 14.15 -17.86
CA ALA A 220 -14.15 13.30 -19.05
C ALA A 220 -13.74 14.12 -20.28
N LEU A 221 -12.69 13.67 -20.96
CA LEU A 221 -12.13 14.39 -22.10
C LEU A 221 -12.88 14.01 -23.38
N ASP A 222 -13.35 15.00 -24.15
CA ASP A 222 -13.58 14.78 -25.57
C ASP A 222 -12.20 14.72 -26.22
N MET A 223 -11.77 13.54 -26.64
CA MET A 223 -10.46 13.42 -27.30
C MET A 223 -10.43 14.29 -28.57
N ARG A 224 -9.23 14.70 -29.00
CA ARG A 224 -9.05 15.56 -30.19
C ARG A 224 -9.93 15.13 -31.37
N GLY A 225 -10.69 16.10 -31.91
CA GLY A 225 -11.64 15.89 -33.00
C GLY A 225 -12.99 15.27 -32.62
N TYR A 226 -13.19 14.85 -31.37
CA TYR A 226 -14.48 14.35 -30.86
C TYR A 226 -15.25 15.42 -30.11
N GLY A 227 -16.57 15.25 -30.00
CA GLY A 227 -17.43 16.18 -29.27
C GLY A 227 -17.20 17.64 -29.69
N GLU A 228 -16.86 18.49 -28.73
CA GLU A 228 -16.54 19.91 -29.01
C GLU A 228 -15.02 20.21 -29.13
N SER A 229 -14.18 19.17 -29.03
CA SER A 229 -12.75 19.26 -29.31
C SER A 229 -12.50 19.35 -30.80
N THR A 230 -11.55 20.19 -31.21
CA THR A 230 -11.13 20.27 -32.62
C THR A 230 -10.01 19.27 -32.91
N LEU A 231 -9.74 19.00 -34.18
CA LEU A 231 -8.49 18.36 -34.59
C LEU A 231 -7.33 19.37 -34.55
N GLY A 232 -6.10 18.82 -34.51
CA GLY A 232 -4.88 19.57 -34.79
C GLY A 232 -4.67 19.79 -36.29
N PHE A 233 -3.55 20.41 -36.66
CA PHE A 233 -3.19 20.65 -38.06
C PHE A 233 -2.59 19.43 -38.77
N LEU A 234 -2.01 18.51 -38.00
CA LEU A 234 -1.32 17.33 -38.51
C LEU A 234 -2.09 16.06 -38.10
N PRO A 235 -1.92 14.95 -38.83
CA PRO A 235 -2.48 13.67 -38.43
C PRO A 235 -2.02 13.29 -37.02
N SER A 236 -2.96 12.95 -36.15
CA SER A 236 -2.66 12.74 -34.73
C SER A 236 -1.76 11.52 -34.52
N GLN A 237 -0.82 11.66 -33.58
CA GLN A 237 0.01 10.56 -33.09
C GLN A 237 -0.34 10.23 -31.62
N ILE A 238 0.28 9.19 -31.05
CA ILE A 238 0.03 8.84 -29.64
C ILE A 238 0.58 9.89 -28.66
N ASP A 239 1.72 10.50 -28.98
CA ASP A 239 2.34 11.55 -28.14
C ASP A 239 1.45 12.80 -28.04
N ASP A 240 0.70 13.03 -29.09
CA ASP A 240 -0.31 14.05 -29.25
C ASP A 240 -1.46 13.86 -28.24
N TYR A 241 -2.05 12.65 -28.17
CA TYR A 241 -3.03 12.32 -27.13
C TYR A 241 -2.43 12.43 -25.72
N CYS A 242 -1.16 12.06 -25.53
CA CYS A 242 -0.48 12.21 -24.24
C CYS A 242 -0.33 13.69 -23.85
N GLU A 243 -0.01 14.56 -24.80
CA GLU A 243 0.10 16.00 -24.56
C GLU A 243 -1.27 16.62 -24.23
N ASP A 244 -2.37 16.14 -24.82
CA ASP A 244 -3.73 16.57 -24.46
C ASP A 244 -4.05 16.26 -22.98
N LEU A 245 -3.63 15.09 -22.48
CA LEU A 245 -3.75 14.73 -21.05
C LEU A 245 -2.91 15.65 -20.16
N LEU A 246 -1.69 15.99 -20.58
CA LEU A 246 -0.84 16.94 -19.86
C LEU A 246 -1.43 18.37 -19.87
N GLN A 247 -2.09 18.78 -20.97
CA GLN A 247 -2.83 20.04 -21.02
C GLN A 247 -3.97 20.07 -20.00
N LEU A 248 -4.75 18.99 -19.91
CA LEU A 248 -5.81 18.85 -18.93
C LEU A 248 -5.27 18.88 -17.48
N ALA A 249 -4.16 18.17 -17.22
CA ALA A 249 -3.48 18.22 -15.92
C ALA A 249 -3.08 19.65 -15.54
N ARG A 250 -2.53 20.42 -16.50
CA ARG A 250 -2.13 21.82 -16.29
C ARG A 250 -3.34 22.72 -16.04
N ALA A 251 -4.45 22.53 -16.75
CA ALA A 251 -5.68 23.31 -16.56
C ALA A 251 -6.23 23.17 -15.12
N PHE A 252 -6.23 21.95 -14.57
CA PHE A 252 -6.62 21.69 -13.19
C PHE A 252 -5.52 21.97 -12.16
N ARG A 253 -4.30 22.28 -12.61
CA ARG A 253 -3.09 22.36 -11.76
C ARG A 253 -2.85 21.06 -10.96
N ALA A 254 -3.28 19.93 -11.52
CA ALA A 254 -3.15 18.63 -10.89
C ALA A 254 -1.69 18.16 -10.91
N ARG A 255 -1.21 17.63 -9.77
CA ARG A 255 0.16 17.10 -9.67
C ARG A 255 0.31 15.77 -10.40
N LYS A 256 -0.70 14.90 -10.28
CA LYS A 256 -0.79 13.59 -10.92
C LYS A 256 -2.13 13.42 -11.63
N LEU A 257 -2.23 12.38 -12.44
CA LEU A 257 -3.45 11.91 -13.10
C LEU A 257 -3.76 10.49 -12.64
N LEU A 258 -5.05 10.17 -12.55
CA LEU A 258 -5.54 8.80 -12.54
C LEU A 258 -6.35 8.62 -13.82
N LEU A 259 -5.86 7.78 -14.72
CA LEU A 259 -6.48 7.64 -16.04
C LEU A 259 -7.45 6.46 -16.03
N CYS A 260 -8.71 6.74 -16.35
CA CYS A 260 -9.75 5.74 -16.53
C CYS A 260 -10.09 5.65 -18.03
N GLY A 261 -9.56 4.65 -18.71
CA GLY A 261 -9.77 4.43 -20.13
C GLY A 261 -10.81 3.37 -20.42
N LEU A 262 -11.45 3.48 -21.59
CA LEU A 262 -12.23 2.42 -22.21
C LEU A 262 -11.70 2.15 -23.62
N SER A 263 -11.37 0.90 -23.94
CA SER A 263 -10.96 0.49 -25.31
C SER A 263 -9.77 1.33 -25.83
N MET A 264 -9.94 2.10 -26.90
CA MET A 264 -8.93 3.07 -27.36
C MET A 264 -8.44 4.01 -26.24
N GLY A 265 -9.32 4.44 -25.34
CA GLY A 265 -8.95 5.23 -24.17
C GLY A 265 -8.03 4.49 -23.19
N SER A 266 -8.21 3.17 -23.01
CA SER A 266 -7.32 2.32 -22.22
C SER A 266 -5.96 2.13 -22.89
N TRP A 267 -5.94 2.04 -24.22
CA TRP A 267 -4.71 2.02 -25.01
C TRP A 267 -3.92 3.33 -24.89
N ILE A 268 -4.60 4.48 -24.95
CA ILE A 268 -3.99 5.79 -24.71
C ILE A 268 -3.48 5.90 -23.27
N ALA A 269 -4.27 5.51 -22.27
CA ALA A 269 -3.86 5.54 -20.86
C ALA A 269 -2.61 4.68 -20.60
N THR A 270 -2.53 3.49 -21.21
CA THR A 270 -1.37 2.61 -21.11
C THR A 270 -0.14 3.20 -21.82
N SER A 271 -0.33 3.78 -23.00
CA SER A 271 0.73 4.48 -23.74
C SER A 271 1.28 5.68 -22.95
N PHE A 272 0.39 6.42 -22.28
CA PHE A 272 0.76 7.51 -21.37
C PHE A 272 1.55 6.98 -20.19
N ALA A 273 1.13 5.87 -19.57
CA ALA A 273 1.81 5.27 -18.43
C ALA A 273 3.25 4.87 -18.73
N MET A 274 3.51 4.37 -19.95
CA MET A 274 4.87 4.08 -20.36
C MET A 274 5.72 5.35 -20.48
N ARG A 275 5.16 6.44 -21.01
CA ARG A 275 5.88 7.71 -21.29
C ARG A 275 6.06 8.60 -20.08
N HIS A 276 5.06 8.67 -19.21
CA HIS A 276 4.96 9.60 -18.10
C HIS A 276 4.54 8.90 -16.78
N PRO A 277 5.22 7.82 -16.36
CA PRO A 277 4.86 7.08 -15.15
C PRO A 277 4.84 7.97 -13.90
N GLU A 278 5.74 8.96 -13.82
CA GLU A 278 5.83 9.90 -12.71
C GLU A 278 4.60 10.80 -12.54
N LYS A 279 3.80 10.93 -13.60
CA LYS A 279 2.54 11.69 -13.61
C LYS A 279 1.34 10.87 -13.17
N LEU A 280 1.48 9.57 -12.93
CA LEU A 280 0.35 8.72 -12.59
C LEU A 280 0.21 8.48 -11.09
N ALA A 281 -1.05 8.51 -10.65
CA ALA A 281 -1.49 8.02 -9.35
C ALA A 281 -2.09 6.62 -9.44
N GLY A 282 -2.65 6.25 -10.60
CA GLY A 282 -3.20 4.92 -10.87
C GLY A 282 -3.82 4.83 -12.27
N LEU A 283 -4.23 3.63 -12.65
CA LEU A 283 -4.90 3.34 -13.92
C LEU A 283 -6.17 2.53 -13.66
N ILE A 284 -7.26 2.87 -14.36
CA ILE A 284 -8.44 2.04 -14.53
C ILE A 284 -8.56 1.76 -16.03
N LEU A 285 -8.42 0.50 -16.42
CA LEU A 285 -8.35 0.07 -17.81
C LEU A 285 -9.55 -0.84 -18.10
N ALA A 286 -10.56 -0.27 -18.76
CA ALA A 286 -11.78 -0.97 -19.14
C ALA A 286 -11.77 -1.39 -20.62
N GLY A 287 -12.35 -2.54 -20.94
CA GLY A 287 -12.57 -2.96 -22.34
C GLY A 287 -11.28 -3.14 -23.16
N GLY A 288 -10.20 -3.60 -22.51
CA GLY A 288 -8.92 -3.92 -23.14
C GLY A 288 -7.96 -2.75 -23.30
N CYS A 289 -6.69 -2.99 -22.95
CA CYS A 289 -5.68 -1.93 -22.88
C CYS A 289 -4.55 -2.07 -23.91
N THR A 290 -4.28 -3.27 -24.44
CA THR A 290 -3.21 -3.56 -25.41
C THR A 290 -3.53 -2.99 -26.80
N GLY A 291 -4.79 -3.05 -27.19
CA GLY A 291 -5.27 -2.57 -28.49
C GLY A 291 -4.43 -3.12 -29.65
N MET A 292 -4.23 -2.29 -30.66
CA MET A 292 -3.47 -2.66 -31.85
C MET A 292 -1.96 -2.82 -31.61
N SER A 293 -1.44 -2.47 -30.42
CA SER A 293 0.01 -2.57 -30.15
C SER A 293 0.51 -4.01 -30.12
N GLU A 294 -0.39 -4.96 -29.84
CA GLU A 294 -0.08 -6.38 -29.77
C GLU A 294 -0.77 -7.22 -30.85
N ALA A 295 -1.77 -6.67 -31.55
CA ALA A 295 -2.36 -7.27 -32.73
C ALA A 295 -1.29 -7.52 -33.80
N ASP A 296 -1.46 -8.57 -34.60
CA ASP A 296 -0.56 -8.81 -35.74
C ASP A 296 -0.80 -7.78 -36.88
N PRO A 297 0.13 -7.63 -37.84
CA PRO A 297 -0.04 -6.65 -38.91
C PRO A 297 -1.30 -6.84 -39.77
N ASP A 298 -1.75 -8.08 -39.98
CA ASP A 298 -2.89 -8.39 -40.84
C ASP A 298 -4.22 -8.08 -40.14
N GLU A 299 -4.31 -8.33 -38.83
CA GLU A 299 -5.42 -7.93 -37.95
C GLU A 299 -5.57 -6.41 -37.90
N ARG A 300 -4.45 -5.68 -37.74
CA ARG A 300 -4.43 -4.20 -37.76
C ARG A 300 -4.97 -3.67 -39.07
N GLU A 301 -4.47 -4.20 -40.19
CA GLU A 301 -4.88 -3.75 -41.52
C GLU A 301 -6.33 -4.12 -41.82
N THR A 302 -6.76 -5.32 -41.45
CA THR A 302 -8.15 -5.76 -41.59
C THR A 302 -9.09 -4.86 -40.80
N PHE A 303 -8.74 -4.52 -39.56
CA PHE A 303 -9.49 -3.58 -38.74
C PHE A 303 -9.52 -2.19 -39.40
N ARG A 304 -8.38 -1.67 -39.84
CA ARG A 304 -8.29 -0.35 -40.50
C ARG A 304 -9.15 -0.29 -41.77
N VAL A 305 -8.97 -1.22 -42.68
CA VAL A 305 -9.67 -1.26 -43.99
C VAL A 305 -11.18 -1.39 -43.82
N SER A 306 -11.64 -2.27 -42.94
CA SER A 306 -13.08 -2.49 -42.73
C SER A 306 -13.82 -1.25 -42.19
N ARG A 307 -13.11 -0.28 -41.60
CA ARG A 307 -13.69 1.00 -41.18
C ARG A 307 -13.35 2.16 -42.12
N GLU A 308 -12.18 2.15 -42.76
CA GLU A 308 -11.78 3.20 -43.69
C GLU A 308 -12.50 3.12 -45.05
N VAL A 309 -12.78 1.91 -45.55
CA VAL A 309 -13.46 1.73 -46.85
C VAL A 309 -14.86 2.36 -46.85
N PRO A 310 -15.75 2.11 -45.86
CA PRO A 310 -17.04 2.79 -45.77
C PRO A 310 -16.90 4.31 -45.79
N LEU A 311 -15.96 4.86 -45.00
CA LEU A 311 -15.70 6.30 -44.94
C LEU A 311 -15.20 6.87 -46.29
N SER A 312 -14.44 6.08 -47.05
CA SER A 312 -13.93 6.46 -48.37
C SER A 312 -15.01 6.39 -49.44
N GLN A 313 -16.06 5.59 -49.22
CA GLN A 313 -17.25 5.50 -50.05
C GLN A 313 -18.31 6.56 -49.70
N GLY A 314 -18.00 7.49 -48.79
CA GLY A 314 -18.87 8.59 -48.40
C GLY A 314 -19.85 8.27 -47.26
N GLN A 315 -19.74 7.08 -46.64
CA GLN A 315 -20.48 6.81 -45.40
C GLN A 315 -19.87 7.60 -44.25
N SER A 316 -20.69 7.85 -43.24
CA SER A 316 -20.33 8.47 -41.97
C SER A 316 -20.36 7.44 -40.84
N PRO A 317 -19.75 7.73 -39.67
CA PRO A 317 -19.91 6.91 -38.47
C PRO A 317 -21.37 6.60 -38.09
N ALA A 318 -22.32 7.49 -38.41
CA ALA A 318 -23.74 7.25 -38.19
C ALA A 318 -24.28 6.07 -39.01
N ASP A 319 -23.79 5.88 -40.24
CA ASP A 319 -24.32 4.86 -41.16
C ASP A 319 -23.95 3.44 -40.73
N PHE A 320 -22.76 3.25 -40.15
CA PHE A 320 -22.31 1.95 -39.65
C PHE A 320 -22.46 1.78 -38.13
N ALA A 321 -22.95 2.80 -37.41
CA ALA A 321 -23.18 2.72 -35.97
C ALA A 321 -24.05 1.53 -35.54
N PRO A 322 -25.20 1.20 -36.18
CA PRO A 322 -26.03 0.07 -35.78
C PRO A 322 -25.26 -1.26 -35.78
N ALA A 323 -24.51 -1.53 -36.85
CA ALA A 323 -23.72 -2.76 -36.97
C ALA A 323 -22.63 -2.85 -35.91
N VAL A 324 -22.00 -1.72 -35.55
CA VAL A 324 -20.98 -1.67 -34.50
C VAL A 324 -21.60 -1.85 -33.12
N VAL A 325 -22.72 -1.18 -32.83
CA VAL A 325 -23.45 -1.31 -31.56
C VAL A 325 -23.90 -2.75 -31.30
N ASP A 326 -24.37 -3.47 -32.32
CA ASP A 326 -24.78 -4.87 -32.18
C ASP A 326 -23.63 -5.84 -31.83
N VAL A 327 -22.40 -5.45 -32.17
CA VAL A 327 -21.19 -6.22 -31.83
C VAL A 327 -20.74 -5.92 -30.40
N ILE A 328 -20.72 -4.65 -30.01
CA ILE A 328 -20.09 -4.19 -28.75
C ILE A 328 -21.04 -4.23 -27.55
N ALA A 329 -22.35 -4.08 -27.76
CA ALA A 329 -23.32 -4.12 -26.68
C ALA A 329 -23.52 -5.55 -26.16
N GLY A 330 -23.69 -5.67 -24.85
CA GLY A 330 -24.10 -6.91 -24.20
C GLY A 330 -25.49 -7.36 -24.66
N PRO A 331 -25.81 -8.65 -24.46
CA PRO A 331 -27.11 -9.21 -24.80
C PRO A 331 -28.26 -8.48 -24.08
N ASP A 332 -28.02 -8.05 -22.84
CA ASP A 332 -29.02 -7.41 -21.98
C ASP A 332 -28.92 -5.88 -21.96
N ALA A 333 -28.15 -5.28 -22.87
CA ALA A 333 -28.02 -3.83 -22.97
C ALA A 333 -29.39 -3.18 -23.26
N GLY A 334 -29.86 -2.36 -22.32
CA GLY A 334 -31.15 -1.68 -22.39
C GLY A 334 -31.26 -0.69 -23.57
N PRO A 335 -32.49 -0.31 -23.95
CA PRO A 335 -32.74 0.56 -25.10
C PRO A 335 -32.13 1.96 -24.93
N GLU A 336 -32.09 2.49 -23.70
CA GLU A 336 -31.46 3.79 -23.40
C GLU A 336 -29.94 3.74 -23.62
N VAL A 337 -29.29 2.67 -23.18
CA VAL A 337 -27.84 2.48 -23.40
C VAL A 337 -27.56 2.39 -24.88
N ARG A 338 -28.26 1.50 -25.60
CA ARG A 338 -28.10 1.35 -27.07
C ARG A 338 -28.30 2.67 -27.81
N ARG A 339 -29.32 3.44 -27.44
CA ARG A 339 -29.56 4.78 -27.99
C ARG A 339 -28.38 5.72 -27.73
N ALA A 340 -27.86 5.76 -26.51
CA ALA A 340 -26.70 6.58 -26.18
C ALA A 340 -25.46 6.19 -26.99
N LEU A 341 -25.26 4.90 -27.27
CA LEU A 341 -24.14 4.43 -28.11
C LEU A 341 -24.29 4.89 -29.56
N LEU A 342 -25.49 4.72 -30.12
CA LEU A 342 -25.82 5.18 -31.48
C LEU A 342 -25.63 6.69 -31.62
N GLU A 343 -26.14 7.47 -30.67
CA GLU A 343 -25.99 8.93 -30.65
C GLU A 343 -24.52 9.35 -30.55
N SER A 344 -23.76 8.68 -29.67
CA SER A 344 -22.34 8.99 -29.48
C SER A 344 -21.53 8.75 -30.75
N MET A 345 -21.82 7.64 -31.44
CA MET A 345 -21.12 7.27 -32.65
C MET A 345 -21.54 8.11 -33.85
N ALA A 346 -22.84 8.43 -33.97
CA ALA A 346 -23.37 9.28 -35.03
C ALA A 346 -22.85 10.72 -34.97
N ALA A 347 -22.49 11.21 -33.77
CA ALA A 347 -21.94 12.55 -33.58
C ALA A 347 -20.49 12.69 -34.09
N ILE A 348 -19.79 11.61 -34.40
CA ILE A 348 -18.36 11.65 -34.74
C ILE A 348 -18.17 12.13 -36.18
N PRO A 349 -17.40 13.20 -36.41
CA PRO A 349 -17.02 13.59 -37.76
C PRO A 349 -16.18 12.50 -38.44
N ALA A 350 -16.47 12.20 -39.72
CA ALA A 350 -15.74 11.18 -40.48
C ALA A 350 -14.22 11.42 -40.53
N ALA A 351 -13.80 12.69 -40.59
CA ALA A 351 -12.38 13.06 -40.56
C ALA A 351 -11.72 12.70 -39.23
N SER A 352 -12.39 12.98 -38.10
CA SER A 352 -11.89 12.65 -36.77
C SER A 352 -11.82 11.15 -36.54
N TYR A 353 -12.85 10.41 -36.95
CA TYR A 353 -12.84 8.94 -36.85
C TYR A 353 -11.68 8.34 -37.68
N ARG A 354 -11.45 8.84 -38.89
CA ARG A 354 -10.33 8.40 -39.75
C ARG A 354 -8.97 8.73 -39.13
N ASP A 355 -8.81 9.92 -38.56
CA ASP A 355 -7.57 10.34 -37.89
C ASP A 355 -7.25 9.44 -36.68
N ALA A 356 -8.23 9.22 -35.80
CA ALA A 356 -8.09 8.33 -34.65
C ALA A 356 -7.83 6.87 -35.06
N LEU A 357 -8.55 6.35 -36.07
CA LEU A 357 -8.35 5.01 -36.62
C LEU A 357 -6.93 4.82 -37.13
N ASN A 358 -6.39 5.81 -37.87
CA ASN A 358 -5.04 5.76 -38.39
C ASN A 358 -3.99 5.78 -37.28
N CYS A 359 -4.16 6.60 -36.24
CA CYS A 359 -3.27 6.58 -35.08
C CYS A 359 -3.34 5.24 -34.34
N PHE A 360 -4.54 4.73 -34.09
CA PHE A 360 -4.76 3.49 -33.34
C PHE A 360 -4.17 2.28 -34.07
N CYS A 361 -4.35 2.16 -35.38
CA CYS A 361 -3.84 1.03 -36.17
C CYS A 361 -2.35 1.11 -36.51
N ASN A 362 -1.66 2.21 -36.22
CA ASN A 362 -0.22 2.39 -36.44
C ASN A 362 0.55 2.65 -35.14
N PRO A 363 0.52 1.71 -34.18
CA PRO A 363 1.25 1.88 -32.92
C PRO A 363 2.77 1.85 -33.16
N VAL A 364 3.47 2.78 -32.51
CA VAL A 364 4.92 2.97 -32.66
C VAL A 364 5.77 2.01 -31.82
N GLU A 365 5.18 1.35 -30.83
CA GLU A 365 5.86 0.42 -29.93
C GLU A 365 4.94 -0.70 -29.45
N ARG A 366 5.54 -1.80 -28.98
CA ARG A 366 4.85 -2.79 -28.14
C ARG A 366 4.89 -2.34 -26.69
N PHE A 367 3.91 -2.74 -25.91
CA PHE A 367 3.87 -2.34 -24.50
C PHE A 367 4.89 -3.08 -23.64
N ASP A 368 5.65 -2.27 -22.91
CA ASP A 368 6.52 -2.72 -21.83
C ASP A 368 5.85 -2.40 -20.50
N PHE A 369 5.08 -3.37 -19.99
CA PHE A 369 4.38 -3.23 -18.71
C PHE A 369 5.31 -3.06 -17.52
N ALA A 370 6.61 -3.36 -17.65
CA ALA A 370 7.58 -3.11 -16.59
C ALA A 370 7.78 -1.59 -16.35
N ARG A 371 7.33 -0.72 -17.27
CA ARG A 371 7.37 0.74 -17.08
C ARG A 371 6.24 1.27 -16.19
N ILE A 372 5.21 0.46 -15.92
CA ILE A 372 4.12 0.84 -15.02
C ILE A 372 4.62 0.76 -13.57
N ASP A 373 4.42 1.84 -12.81
CA ASP A 373 4.84 1.99 -11.41
C ASP A 373 3.70 2.40 -10.46
N CYS A 374 2.47 2.47 -10.98
CA CYS A 374 1.28 2.81 -10.24
C CYS A 374 0.30 1.63 -10.15
N PRO A 375 -0.66 1.66 -9.21
CA PRO A 375 -1.72 0.66 -9.12
C PRO A 375 -2.61 0.60 -10.36
N VAL A 376 -3.04 -0.61 -10.75
CA VAL A 376 -3.85 -0.85 -11.94
C VAL A 376 -5.12 -1.63 -11.59
N LEU A 377 -6.28 -1.09 -11.96
CA LEU A 377 -7.55 -1.80 -11.98
C LEU A 377 -7.92 -2.13 -13.43
N MET A 378 -8.03 -3.41 -13.75
CA MET A 378 -8.53 -3.91 -15.03
C MET A 378 -9.98 -4.34 -14.90
N VAL A 379 -10.82 -3.90 -15.83
CA VAL A 379 -12.25 -4.18 -15.83
C VAL A 379 -12.70 -4.60 -17.24
N THR A 380 -13.59 -5.57 -17.33
CA THR A 380 -14.26 -5.90 -18.59
C THR A 380 -15.67 -6.42 -18.34
N GLY A 381 -16.53 -6.39 -19.35
CA GLY A 381 -17.84 -7.01 -19.29
C GLY A 381 -17.77 -8.52 -19.51
N GLU A 382 -18.67 -9.26 -18.87
CA GLU A 382 -18.80 -10.72 -19.06
C GLU A 382 -19.00 -11.10 -20.54
N HIS A 383 -19.73 -10.27 -21.28
CA HIS A 383 -20.08 -10.49 -22.68
C HIS A 383 -19.28 -9.61 -23.65
N ASP A 384 -18.16 -9.04 -23.20
CA ASP A 384 -17.27 -8.28 -24.07
C ASP A 384 -16.63 -9.20 -25.12
N ARG A 385 -16.96 -8.98 -26.39
CA ARG A 385 -16.45 -9.77 -27.53
C ARG A 385 -15.16 -9.20 -28.12
N LEU A 386 -14.83 -7.95 -27.81
CA LEU A 386 -13.62 -7.28 -28.31
C LEU A 386 -12.45 -7.41 -27.34
N ALA A 387 -12.77 -7.45 -26.04
CA ALA A 387 -11.81 -7.62 -24.95
C ALA A 387 -12.33 -8.68 -23.96
N PRO A 388 -12.36 -9.97 -24.37
CA PRO A 388 -12.94 -11.03 -23.56
C PRO A 388 -12.30 -11.14 -22.18
N PRO A 389 -13.06 -11.54 -21.13
CA PRO A 389 -12.54 -11.73 -19.78
C PRO A 389 -11.24 -12.54 -19.68
N GLU A 390 -11.09 -13.56 -20.53
CA GLU A 390 -9.87 -14.37 -20.60
C GLU A 390 -8.65 -13.56 -21.01
N GLU A 391 -8.77 -12.76 -22.07
CA GLU A 391 -7.67 -11.96 -22.60
C GLU A 391 -7.26 -10.88 -21.59
N ILE A 392 -8.24 -10.18 -21.01
CA ILE A 392 -7.98 -9.10 -20.04
C ILE A 392 -7.34 -9.65 -18.76
N ARG A 393 -7.77 -10.85 -18.34
CA ARG A 393 -7.09 -11.59 -17.27
C ARG A 393 -5.65 -11.97 -17.63
N ALA A 394 -5.40 -12.44 -18.86
CA ALA A 394 -4.03 -12.78 -19.27
C ALA A 394 -3.12 -11.55 -19.25
N VAL A 395 -3.64 -10.39 -19.67
CA VAL A 395 -2.93 -9.12 -19.62
C VAL A 395 -2.68 -8.65 -18.18
N SER A 396 -3.64 -8.84 -17.26
CA SER A 396 -3.46 -8.47 -15.85
C SER A 396 -2.28 -9.23 -15.21
N TYR A 397 -2.11 -10.51 -15.52
CA TYR A 397 -0.93 -11.26 -15.08
C TYR A 397 0.35 -10.77 -15.71
N ARG A 398 0.34 -10.43 -16.98
CA ARG A 398 1.54 -9.89 -17.64
C ARG A 398 1.97 -8.57 -17.02
N ILE A 399 1.03 -7.69 -16.63
CA ILE A 399 1.35 -6.46 -15.90
C ILE A 399 1.96 -6.80 -14.53
N HIS A 400 1.29 -7.66 -13.76
CA HIS A 400 1.77 -8.11 -12.46
C HIS A 400 3.19 -8.69 -12.55
N ASP A 401 3.41 -9.63 -13.46
CA ASP A 401 4.65 -10.39 -13.62
C ASP A 401 5.79 -9.51 -14.16
N ALA A 402 5.50 -8.57 -15.07
CA ALA A 402 6.51 -7.64 -15.57
C ALA A 402 7.04 -6.70 -14.47
N ILE A 403 6.14 -6.18 -13.62
CA ILE A 403 6.52 -5.33 -12.48
C ILE A 403 7.30 -6.16 -11.44
N ALA A 404 6.82 -7.36 -11.14
CA ALA A 404 7.47 -8.31 -10.26
C ALA A 404 8.90 -8.67 -10.72
N ALA A 405 9.08 -8.95 -12.01
CA ALA A 405 10.35 -9.42 -12.58
C ALA A 405 11.48 -8.39 -12.49
N ARG A 406 11.15 -7.09 -12.51
CA ARG A 406 12.14 -6.01 -12.31
C ARG A 406 12.39 -5.66 -10.83
N GLY A 407 11.82 -6.43 -9.90
CA GLY A 407 11.94 -6.19 -8.45
C GLY A 407 10.99 -5.13 -7.90
N GLY A 408 9.95 -4.75 -8.66
CA GLY A 408 8.89 -3.87 -8.19
C GLY A 408 7.82 -4.61 -7.39
N TRP A 409 6.96 -3.83 -6.74
CA TRP A 409 5.79 -4.32 -6.01
C TRP A 409 4.52 -4.10 -6.85
N PRO A 410 4.02 -5.10 -7.58
CA PRO A 410 2.79 -4.94 -8.35
C PRO A 410 1.60 -4.66 -7.43
N ASP A 411 0.64 -3.89 -7.92
CA ASP A 411 -0.69 -3.67 -7.32
C ASP A 411 -1.70 -3.73 -8.47
N VAL A 412 -2.16 -4.93 -8.77
CA VAL A 412 -3.05 -5.22 -9.91
C VAL A 412 -4.35 -5.81 -9.41
N ARG A 413 -5.46 -5.22 -9.83
CA ARG A 413 -6.81 -5.75 -9.62
C ARG A 413 -7.45 -6.09 -10.96
N PHE A 414 -8.16 -7.21 -11.04
CA PHE A 414 -8.91 -7.61 -12.23
C PHE A 414 -10.34 -7.97 -11.85
N GLU A 415 -11.33 -7.40 -12.54
CA GLU A 415 -12.74 -7.69 -12.30
C GLU A 415 -13.54 -7.82 -13.60
N VAL A 416 -14.62 -8.58 -13.52
CA VAL A 416 -15.59 -8.80 -14.60
C VAL A 416 -16.95 -8.30 -14.14
N LEU A 417 -17.61 -7.46 -14.96
CA LEU A 417 -18.96 -6.98 -14.71
C LEU A 417 -19.97 -7.93 -15.36
N GLU A 418 -20.77 -8.59 -14.51
CA GLU A 418 -21.82 -9.53 -14.90
C GLU A 418 -22.85 -8.88 -15.82
N GLY A 419 -23.26 -9.59 -16.87
CA GLY A 419 -24.27 -9.13 -17.84
C GLY A 419 -23.84 -7.99 -18.78
N ALA A 420 -22.69 -7.37 -18.56
CA ALA A 420 -22.23 -6.24 -19.37
C ALA A 420 -21.45 -6.69 -20.62
N GLY A 421 -21.60 -5.94 -21.72
CA GLY A 421 -20.76 -6.03 -22.90
C GLY A 421 -19.51 -5.15 -22.83
N HIS A 422 -19.04 -4.71 -24.00
CA HIS A 422 -17.81 -3.92 -24.13
C HIS A 422 -17.90 -2.57 -23.41
N LEU A 423 -19.08 -1.96 -23.38
CA LEU A 423 -19.29 -0.62 -22.79
C LEU A 423 -19.78 -0.77 -21.36
N CYS A 424 -19.02 -1.54 -20.58
CA CYS A 424 -19.38 -1.97 -19.24
C CYS A 424 -19.62 -0.82 -18.24
N ASN A 425 -19.05 0.36 -18.50
CA ASN A 425 -19.29 1.57 -17.71
C ASN A 425 -20.68 2.19 -17.94
N LEU A 426 -21.30 1.93 -19.11
CA LEU A 426 -22.66 2.38 -19.45
C LEU A 426 -23.70 1.27 -19.25
N GLU A 427 -23.32 0.02 -19.47
CA GLU A 427 -24.21 -1.13 -19.34
C GLU A 427 -24.41 -1.56 -17.88
N ALA A 428 -23.39 -1.39 -17.04
CA ALA A 428 -23.44 -1.69 -15.60
C ALA A 428 -22.84 -0.55 -14.76
N PRO A 429 -23.39 0.69 -14.85
CA PRO A 429 -22.76 1.88 -14.28
C PRO A 429 -22.63 1.79 -12.76
N GLU A 430 -23.60 1.23 -12.04
CA GLU A 430 -23.54 1.12 -10.58
C GLU A 430 -22.42 0.16 -10.15
N ALA A 431 -22.25 -0.96 -10.84
CA ALA A 431 -21.21 -1.93 -10.55
C ALA A 431 -19.82 -1.37 -10.88
N PHE A 432 -19.69 -0.70 -12.03
CA PHE A 432 -18.47 -0.01 -12.42
C PHE A 432 -18.10 1.08 -11.41
N ASN A 433 -19.06 1.91 -11.00
CA ASN A 433 -18.84 3.03 -10.08
C ASN A 433 -18.43 2.54 -8.69
N ARG A 434 -19.00 1.44 -8.17
CA ARG A 434 -18.56 0.84 -6.91
C ARG A 434 -17.10 0.39 -6.95
N LEU A 435 -16.70 -0.29 -8.03
CA LEU A 435 -15.31 -0.75 -8.18
C LEU A 435 -14.34 0.42 -8.32
N ALA A 436 -14.69 1.40 -9.14
CA ALA A 436 -13.90 2.61 -9.34
C ALA A 436 -13.78 3.39 -8.02
N ASP A 437 -14.88 3.68 -7.33
CA ASP A 437 -14.90 4.42 -6.07
C ASP A 437 -14.06 3.75 -4.98
N ALA A 438 -14.16 2.42 -4.81
CA ALA A 438 -13.34 1.68 -3.85
C ALA A 438 -11.84 1.79 -4.19
N PHE A 439 -11.48 1.71 -5.47
CA PHE A 439 -10.10 1.87 -5.93
C PHE A 439 -9.59 3.31 -5.71
N LEU A 440 -10.40 4.31 -6.05
CA LEU A 440 -10.08 5.73 -5.89
C LEU A 440 -9.93 6.12 -4.42
N THR A 441 -10.90 5.73 -3.58
CA THR A 441 -10.89 5.99 -2.14
C THR A 441 -9.65 5.40 -1.47
N ARG A 442 -9.24 4.18 -1.86
CA ARG A 442 -8.02 3.56 -1.35
C ARG A 442 -6.76 4.37 -1.66
N LEU A 443 -6.67 4.91 -2.88
CA LEU A 443 -5.45 5.60 -3.34
C LEU A 443 -5.40 7.07 -2.96
N LEU A 444 -6.55 7.74 -2.93
CA LEU A 444 -6.64 9.19 -2.78
C LEU A 444 -7.29 9.61 -1.45
N GLY A 445 -7.84 8.67 -0.68
CA GLY A 445 -8.74 8.94 0.44
C GLY A 445 -10.13 9.38 -0.04
N THR A 446 -11.04 9.56 0.91
CA THR A 446 -12.24 10.38 0.69
C THR A 446 -11.83 11.84 0.92
N GLY A 447 -12.44 12.82 0.26
CA GLY A 447 -12.10 14.23 0.46
C GLY A 447 -12.12 14.71 1.93
N GLU A 448 -12.70 13.93 2.85
CA GLU A 448 -12.77 14.19 4.29
C GLU A 448 -11.76 13.37 5.12
N GLU A 449 -11.42 12.14 4.73
CA GLU A 449 -10.51 11.29 5.49
C GLU A 449 -9.15 11.16 4.79
N ARG A 450 -8.16 11.82 5.41
CA ARG A 450 -6.72 11.62 5.20
C ARG A 450 -6.09 12.39 4.04
N ARG A 451 -6.21 13.73 4.07
CA ARG A 451 -5.01 14.53 3.77
C ARG A 451 -4.09 14.41 4.98
N PRO A 452 -2.89 13.78 4.88
CA PRO A 452 -1.87 14.00 5.90
C PRO A 452 -1.68 15.51 5.93
N SER A 453 -2.05 16.11 7.05
CA SER A 453 -2.01 17.54 7.24
C SER A 453 -0.61 18.05 6.92
N ARG A 454 -0.45 19.35 6.70
CA ARG A 454 0.89 19.94 6.65
C ARG A 454 1.72 19.50 7.86
N GLU A 455 1.08 19.26 8.99
CA GLU A 455 1.69 18.71 10.19
C GLU A 455 2.06 17.23 10.06
N ASP A 456 1.25 16.36 9.47
CA ASP A 456 1.58 14.94 9.30
C ASP A 456 2.73 14.72 8.32
N ARG A 457 2.73 15.46 7.19
CA ARG A 457 3.87 15.46 6.27
C ARG A 457 5.12 16.05 6.93
N ARG A 458 4.95 17.05 7.80
CA ARG A 458 6.04 17.61 8.59
C ARG A 458 6.55 16.58 9.59
N ARG A 459 5.68 15.87 10.31
CA ARG A 459 5.99 14.79 11.26
C ARG A 459 6.74 13.64 10.59
N ALA A 460 6.23 13.12 9.48
CA ALA A 460 6.89 12.06 8.72
C ALA A 460 8.27 12.48 8.16
N LYS A 461 8.41 13.74 7.73
CA LYS A 461 9.71 14.28 7.31
C LYS A 461 10.67 14.46 8.48
N SER A 462 10.19 14.99 9.61
CA SER A 462 10.97 15.08 10.85
C SER A 462 11.49 13.71 11.26
N ARG A 463 10.63 12.69 11.27
CA ARG A 463 11.01 11.32 11.67
C ARG A 463 12.16 10.76 10.84
N ARG A 464 12.06 10.84 9.51
CA ARG A 464 13.13 10.38 8.61
C ARG A 464 14.47 11.09 8.84
N ILE A 465 14.41 12.39 9.15
CA ILE A 465 15.60 13.17 9.48
C ILE A 465 16.22 12.69 10.80
N LEU A 466 15.41 12.44 11.82
CA LEU A 466 15.87 11.97 13.12
C LEU A 466 16.46 10.56 13.06
N ASP A 467 15.84 9.64 12.31
CA ASP A 467 16.36 8.29 12.10
C ASP A 467 17.72 8.32 11.36
N ALA A 468 17.85 9.16 10.33
CA ALA A 468 19.12 9.34 9.61
C ALA A 468 20.21 9.99 10.48
N ALA A 469 19.82 10.96 11.32
CA ALA A 469 20.72 11.63 12.25
C ALA A 469 21.25 10.65 13.31
N LEU A 470 20.37 9.85 13.92
CA LEU A 470 20.76 8.81 14.87
C LEU A 470 21.79 7.84 14.26
N ALA A 471 21.53 7.37 13.03
CA ALA A 471 22.43 6.44 12.36
C ALA A 471 23.81 7.06 12.04
N GLU A 472 23.88 8.36 11.74
CA GLU A 472 25.15 9.06 11.52
C GLU A 472 25.90 9.31 12.84
N PHE A 473 25.21 9.78 13.88
CA PHE A 473 25.80 10.01 15.20
C PHE A 473 26.35 8.72 15.82
N CYS A 474 25.66 7.59 15.68
CA CYS A 474 26.15 6.32 16.19
C CYS A 474 27.36 5.79 15.38
N ALA A 475 27.41 6.07 14.08
CA ALA A 475 28.51 5.59 13.22
C ALA A 475 29.79 6.42 13.35
N ARG A 476 29.67 7.74 13.57
CA ARG A 476 30.81 8.68 13.48
C ARG A 476 31.02 9.53 14.73
N GLY A 477 30.19 9.34 15.74
CA GLY A 477 30.16 10.15 16.95
C GLY A 477 29.65 11.57 16.71
N PHE A 478 29.53 12.34 17.80
CA PHE A 478 29.00 13.70 17.71
C PHE A 478 29.85 14.57 16.80
N ASP A 479 31.17 14.63 16.95
CA ASP A 479 32.03 15.48 16.09
C ASP A 479 32.11 15.00 14.64
N GLY A 480 32.30 13.70 14.42
CA GLY A 480 32.49 13.13 13.09
C GLY A 480 31.22 13.05 12.24
N ALA A 481 30.05 13.20 12.85
CA ALA A 481 28.78 13.23 12.13
C ALA A 481 28.68 14.46 11.21
N SER A 482 28.24 14.25 9.97
CA SER A 482 28.13 15.34 8.99
C SER A 482 26.67 15.71 8.75
N MET A 483 26.32 17.00 8.91
CA MET A 483 25.01 17.53 8.53
C MET A 483 24.68 17.28 7.05
N ASN A 484 25.70 17.21 6.18
CA ASN A 484 25.50 16.87 4.77
C ASN A 484 25.12 15.39 4.61
N ALA A 485 25.84 14.49 5.29
CA ALA A 485 25.58 13.05 5.22
C ALA A 485 24.20 12.69 5.79
N ILE A 486 23.76 13.40 6.84
CA ILE A 486 22.43 13.25 7.42
C ILE A 486 21.35 13.69 6.41
N ALA A 487 21.52 14.83 5.76
CA ALA A 487 20.56 15.34 4.78
C ALA A 487 20.43 14.38 3.58
N GLU A 488 21.56 13.88 3.07
CA GLU A 488 21.62 12.90 1.99
C GLU A 488 20.92 11.59 2.38
N ARG A 489 21.24 11.04 3.56
CA ARG A 489 20.64 9.81 4.08
C ARG A 489 19.13 9.95 4.32
N ALA A 490 18.66 11.13 4.73
CA ALA A 490 17.24 11.42 4.95
C ALA A 490 16.47 11.77 3.66
N GLY A 491 17.14 11.91 2.52
CA GLY A 491 16.54 12.35 1.26
C GLY A 491 15.96 13.77 1.34
N VAL A 492 16.60 14.67 2.08
CA VAL A 492 16.20 16.09 2.21
C VAL A 492 17.33 17.03 1.80
N SER A 493 17.02 18.26 1.40
CA SER A 493 18.05 19.25 1.12
C SER A 493 18.69 19.74 2.42
N LYS A 494 19.98 20.10 2.37
CA LYS A 494 20.69 20.70 3.51
C LYS A 494 19.93 21.89 4.12
N PRO A 495 19.41 22.87 3.35
CA PRO A 495 18.60 23.96 3.93
C PRO A 495 17.36 23.47 4.69
N THR A 496 16.72 22.39 4.23
CA THR A 496 15.55 21.79 4.92
C THR A 496 15.93 21.23 6.27
N LEU A 497 17.09 20.57 6.38
CA LEU A 497 17.60 20.03 7.65
C LEU A 497 17.79 21.15 8.69
N TYR A 498 18.46 22.24 8.28
CA TYR A 498 18.67 23.41 9.14
C TYR A 498 17.36 24.13 9.50
N GLN A 499 16.39 24.16 8.60
CA GLN A 499 15.08 24.76 8.88
C GLN A 499 14.31 24.01 9.98
N TYR A 500 14.43 22.68 10.03
CA TYR A 500 13.68 21.86 10.98
C TYR A 500 14.31 21.84 12.37
N PHE A 501 15.63 21.74 12.43
CA PHE A 501 16.34 21.43 13.67
C PHE A 501 17.41 22.46 14.04
N GLY A 502 17.55 23.53 13.26
CA GLY A 502 18.55 24.55 13.47
C GLY A 502 19.93 24.02 13.13
N ASP A 503 20.73 23.72 14.14
CA ASP A 503 22.09 23.25 14.01
C ASP A 503 22.21 21.76 14.40
N LYS A 504 23.45 21.30 14.49
CA LYS A 504 23.78 19.90 14.79
C LYS A 504 23.45 19.55 16.25
N ASP A 505 23.58 20.51 17.16
CA ASP A 505 23.18 20.38 18.57
C ASP A 505 21.65 20.25 18.70
N GLY A 506 20.89 21.12 18.03
CA GLY A 506 19.43 21.06 18.02
C GLY A 506 18.88 19.78 17.38
N LEU A 507 19.55 19.25 16.35
CA LEU A 507 19.22 17.96 15.77
C LEU A 507 19.52 16.80 16.72
N PHE A 508 20.66 16.85 17.42
CA PHE A 508 21.03 15.84 18.40
C PHE A 508 20.06 15.81 19.58
N ASP A 509 19.67 16.98 20.10
CA ASP A 509 18.65 17.12 21.14
C ASP A 509 17.32 16.52 20.69
N ALA A 510 16.89 16.77 19.45
CA ALA A 510 15.64 16.23 18.92
C ALA A 510 15.65 14.70 18.77
N VAL A 511 16.80 14.11 18.43
CA VAL A 511 16.97 12.64 18.37
C VAL A 511 16.80 12.02 19.76
N LEU A 512 17.39 12.64 20.79
CA LEU A 512 17.25 12.18 22.17
C LEU A 512 15.83 12.37 22.70
N ASP A 513 15.16 13.47 22.34
CA ASP A 513 13.79 13.79 22.74
C ASP A 513 12.78 12.78 22.18
N GLU A 514 12.94 12.37 20.92
CA GLU A 514 12.08 11.38 20.29
C GLU A 514 12.23 9.99 20.93
N GLY A 515 13.47 9.60 21.26
CA GLY A 515 13.73 8.37 22.03
C GLY A 515 13.01 8.36 23.38
N ARG A 516 12.98 9.50 24.08
CA ARG A 516 12.27 9.65 25.36
C ARG A 516 10.77 9.43 25.22
N VAL A 517 10.12 10.00 24.20
CA VAL A 517 8.66 9.88 24.02
C VAL A 517 8.25 8.41 23.90
N VAL A 518 9.01 7.61 23.16
CA VAL A 518 8.79 6.17 23.04
C VAL A 518 9.00 5.47 24.39
N LEU A 519 10.08 5.81 25.09
CA LEU A 519 10.47 5.20 26.36
C LEU A 519 9.43 5.38 27.47
N LEU A 520 8.83 6.57 27.57
CA LEU A 520 7.88 6.92 28.62
C LEU A 520 6.42 6.63 28.25
N ALA A 521 6.13 6.26 27.00
CA ALA A 521 4.76 6.02 26.54
C ALA A 521 3.96 5.03 27.42
N PRO A 522 4.55 3.92 27.93
CA PRO A 522 3.82 3.01 28.82
C PRO A 522 3.41 3.64 30.15
N LEU A 523 4.24 4.54 30.71
CA LEU A 523 3.93 5.22 31.97
C LEU A 523 2.83 6.27 31.80
N GLY A 524 2.78 6.93 30.64
CA GLY A 524 1.75 7.91 30.29
C GLY A 524 0.43 7.31 29.76
N ALA A 525 0.30 5.98 29.67
CA ALA A 525 -0.91 5.34 29.18
C ALA A 525 -2.08 5.57 30.15
N THR A 526 -3.27 5.91 29.63
CA THR A 526 -4.48 6.05 30.46
C THR A 526 -5.16 4.72 30.77
N GLN A 527 -4.82 3.67 30.00
CA GLN A 527 -5.33 2.30 30.11
C GLN A 527 -4.28 1.38 30.73
N GLY A 528 -4.71 0.27 31.35
CA GLY A 528 -3.85 -0.67 32.07
C GLY A 528 -3.67 -0.30 33.55
N ASP A 529 -3.47 -1.30 34.41
CA ASP A 529 -3.21 -1.10 35.84
C ASP A 529 -1.74 -0.70 36.12
N LEU A 530 -1.41 -0.51 37.40
CA LEU A 530 -0.07 -0.07 37.83
C LEU A 530 1.02 -1.05 37.38
N VAL A 531 0.76 -2.35 37.52
CA VAL A 531 1.76 -3.40 37.28
C VAL A 531 1.97 -3.59 35.79
N ASP A 532 0.89 -3.57 35.00
CA ASP A 532 0.92 -3.53 33.54
C ASP A 532 1.85 -2.42 33.04
N ARG A 533 1.63 -1.18 33.52
CA ARG A 533 2.40 -0.01 33.07
C ARG A 533 3.88 -0.11 33.46
N LEU A 534 4.16 -0.54 34.68
CA LEU A 534 5.54 -0.77 35.16
C LEU A 534 6.25 -1.87 34.37
N TRP A 535 5.55 -2.97 34.08
CA TRP A 535 6.07 -4.08 33.28
C TRP A 535 6.40 -3.65 31.85
N GLN A 536 5.45 -2.99 31.18
CA GLN A 536 5.63 -2.50 29.83
C GLN A 536 6.73 -1.44 29.75
N PHE A 537 6.80 -0.54 30.74
CA PHE A 537 7.90 0.42 30.84
C PHE A 537 9.25 -0.26 30.99
N ALA A 538 9.39 -1.25 31.89
CA ALA A 538 10.67 -1.92 32.12
C ALA A 538 11.20 -2.63 30.87
N TRP A 539 10.32 -3.30 30.11
CA TRP A 539 10.69 -3.92 28.84
C TRP A 539 10.99 -2.91 27.74
N THR A 540 10.17 -1.87 27.60
CA THR A 540 10.43 -0.77 26.64
C THR A 540 11.75 -0.09 26.93
N TYR A 541 12.06 0.15 28.21
CA TYR A 541 13.32 0.70 28.67
C TYR A 541 14.48 -0.21 28.29
N ALA A 542 14.39 -1.51 28.61
CA ALA A 542 15.43 -2.49 28.29
C ALA A 542 15.68 -2.63 26.79
N ASP A 543 14.63 -2.76 25.99
CA ASP A 543 14.73 -2.88 24.54
C ASP A 543 15.30 -1.61 23.89
N PHE A 544 15.08 -0.43 24.48
CA PHE A 544 15.63 0.82 23.97
C PHE A 544 17.11 1.00 24.37
N VAL A 545 17.43 0.93 25.67
CA VAL A 545 18.77 1.29 26.15
C VAL A 545 19.84 0.22 25.90
N LEU A 546 19.44 -1.03 25.66
CA LEU A 546 20.36 -2.12 25.34
C LEU A 546 20.62 -2.28 23.84
N ARG A 547 20.06 -1.40 22.99
CA ARG A 547 20.39 -1.44 21.56
C ARG A 547 21.88 -1.17 21.35
N PRO A 548 22.54 -1.88 20.41
CA PRO A 548 23.96 -1.69 20.15
C PRO A 548 24.34 -0.24 19.83
N ASP A 549 23.48 0.48 19.14
CA ASP A 549 23.68 1.88 18.77
C ASP A 549 23.53 2.83 19.97
N MET A 550 22.52 2.64 20.82
CA MET A 550 22.34 3.42 22.05
C MET A 550 23.47 3.22 23.06
N LEU A 551 23.97 1.98 23.19
CA LEU A 551 25.12 1.69 24.05
C LEU A 551 26.42 2.25 23.48
N SER A 552 26.58 2.24 22.15
CA SER A 552 27.75 2.85 21.50
C SER A 552 27.75 4.37 21.71
N LEU A 553 26.59 5.01 21.60
CA LEU A 553 26.41 6.42 21.93
C LEU A 553 26.75 6.71 23.40
N ALA A 554 26.25 5.90 24.33
CA ALA A 554 26.55 6.06 25.75
C ALA A 554 28.07 5.95 26.05
N ARG A 555 28.76 4.96 25.47
CA ARG A 555 30.22 4.79 25.62
C ARG A 555 30.99 5.98 25.08
N LEU A 556 30.59 6.49 23.92
CA LEU A 556 31.20 7.66 23.32
C LEU A 556 31.06 8.89 24.23
N ILE A 557 29.85 9.15 24.74
CA ILE A 557 29.60 10.30 25.62
C ILE A 557 30.41 10.19 26.91
N LEU A 558 30.47 8.99 27.51
CA LEU A 558 31.26 8.74 28.71
C LEU A 558 32.76 8.92 28.45
N GLY A 559 33.27 8.43 27.31
CA GLY A 559 34.68 8.55 26.93
C GLY A 559 35.14 9.97 26.62
N GLU A 560 34.24 10.83 26.15
CA GLU A 560 34.54 12.23 25.85
C GLU A 560 34.24 13.20 27.01
N ALA A 561 33.66 12.72 28.12
CA ALA A 561 33.16 13.58 29.20
C ALA A 561 34.24 14.48 29.84
N GLU A 562 35.50 14.02 29.94
CA GLU A 562 36.61 14.82 30.47
C GLU A 562 37.12 15.85 29.46
N ARG A 563 37.14 15.51 28.17
CA ARG A 563 37.60 16.40 27.10
C ARG A 563 36.54 17.43 26.72
N ARG A 564 35.25 17.08 26.85
CA ARG A 564 34.07 17.86 26.46
C ARG A 564 32.93 17.71 27.45
N PRO A 565 33.02 18.36 28.62
CA PRO A 565 31.98 18.30 29.64
C PRO A 565 30.60 18.74 29.13
N GLU A 566 30.56 19.68 28.19
CA GLU A 566 29.33 20.22 27.60
C GLU A 566 28.49 19.16 26.87
N SER A 567 29.12 18.22 26.15
CA SER A 567 28.42 17.15 25.43
C SER A 567 27.81 16.13 26.37
N ALA A 568 28.49 15.80 27.47
CA ALA A 568 27.97 14.92 28.51
C ALA A 568 26.81 15.56 29.28
N VAL A 569 26.93 16.85 29.61
CA VAL A 569 25.85 17.62 30.25
C VAL A 569 24.63 17.74 29.32
N ALA A 570 24.83 18.02 28.03
CA ALA A 570 23.74 18.08 27.06
C ALA A 570 23.05 16.72 26.89
N TYR A 571 23.80 15.64 26.74
CA TYR A 571 23.26 14.28 26.67
C TYR A 571 22.44 13.93 27.92
N HIS A 572 22.99 14.18 29.12
CA HIS A 572 22.28 13.93 30.36
C HIS A 572 21.00 14.77 30.48
N ARG A 573 21.07 16.07 30.19
CA ARG A 573 19.94 17.00 30.25
C ARG A 573 18.83 16.66 29.26
N SER A 574 19.16 16.23 28.04
CA SER A 574 18.19 16.02 26.96
C SER A 574 17.63 14.59 26.92
N GLY A 575 18.41 13.59 27.33
CA GLY A 575 18.00 12.19 27.39
C GLY A 575 17.67 11.71 28.81
N PRO A 576 18.64 11.13 29.56
CA PRO A 576 18.40 10.51 30.87
C PRO A 576 17.67 11.40 31.89
N GLY A 577 18.07 12.65 32.07
CA GLY A 577 17.45 13.55 33.04
C GLY A 577 15.97 13.82 32.77
N ARG A 578 15.56 13.89 31.49
CA ARG A 578 14.14 14.02 31.13
C ARG A 578 13.37 12.72 31.24
N ALA A 579 14.00 11.59 30.93
CA ALA A 579 13.41 10.27 31.20
C ALA A 579 13.14 10.12 32.70
N PHE A 580 14.10 10.48 33.54
CA PHE A 580 13.96 10.48 34.99
C PHE A 580 12.79 11.33 35.47
N ALA A 581 12.71 12.59 35.04
CA ALA A 581 11.61 13.49 35.40
C ALA A 581 10.24 12.92 35.03
N GLY A 582 10.14 12.17 33.92
CA GLY A 582 8.92 11.45 33.55
C GLY A 582 8.56 10.32 34.51
N ILE A 583 9.55 9.57 35.00
CA ILE A 583 9.35 8.53 36.02
C ILE A 583 8.91 9.17 37.34
N VAL A 584 9.53 10.28 37.76
CA VAL A 584 9.13 11.05 38.95
C VAL A 584 7.68 11.52 38.85
N THR A 585 7.28 12.02 37.68
CA THR A 585 5.90 12.45 37.42
C THR A 585 4.92 11.28 37.60
N PHE A 586 5.21 10.14 36.97
CA PHE A 586 4.39 8.94 37.09
C PHE A 586 4.27 8.45 38.54
N VAL A 587 5.37 8.38 39.28
CA VAL A 587 5.37 7.96 40.69
C VAL A 587 4.51 8.91 41.53
N GLY A 588 4.65 10.23 41.32
CA GLY A 588 3.82 11.24 41.99
C GLY A 588 2.33 11.11 41.67
N GLU A 589 1.97 10.83 40.41
CA GLU A 589 0.58 10.59 40.00
C GLU A 589 0.00 9.33 40.64
N MET A 590 0.78 8.24 40.71
CA MET A 590 0.34 7.00 41.35
C MET A 590 0.22 7.15 42.87
N ALA A 591 1.09 7.94 43.51
CA ALA A 591 0.97 8.28 44.92
C ALA A 591 -0.30 9.12 45.18
N ALA A 592 -0.55 10.15 44.38
CA ALA A 592 -1.77 10.96 44.48
C ALA A 592 -3.06 10.16 44.25
N ALA A 593 -2.99 9.12 43.42
CA ALA A 593 -4.09 8.18 43.18
C ALA A 593 -4.23 7.09 44.27
N GLY A 594 -3.40 7.11 45.32
CA GLY A 594 -3.41 6.11 46.39
C GLY A 594 -2.99 4.71 45.92
N ARG A 595 -2.26 4.62 44.82
CA ARG A 595 -1.74 3.36 44.25
C ARG A 595 -0.34 3.04 44.77
N LEU A 596 0.43 4.07 45.11
CA LEU A 596 1.72 3.94 45.77
C LEU A 596 1.73 4.70 47.11
N GLU A 597 2.45 4.19 48.10
CA GLU A 597 2.75 4.86 49.36
C GLU A 597 4.19 5.39 49.29
N VAL A 598 4.35 6.69 49.07
CA VAL A 598 5.65 7.31 48.76
C VAL A 598 5.83 8.60 49.55
N ASP A 599 6.90 8.66 50.35
CA ASP A 599 7.30 9.87 51.08
C ASP A 599 8.05 10.87 50.18
N ASP A 600 8.89 10.36 49.27
CA ASP A 600 9.70 11.13 48.32
C ASP A 600 9.62 10.50 46.92
N ALA A 601 8.91 11.16 46.00
CA ALA A 601 8.70 10.66 44.65
C ALA A 601 9.98 10.62 43.80
N GLU A 602 10.97 11.47 44.10
CA GLU A 602 12.24 11.47 43.37
C GLU A 602 13.07 10.25 43.76
N LEU A 603 13.17 9.95 45.06
CA LEU A 603 13.87 8.76 45.55
C LEU A 603 13.19 7.46 45.11
N ALA A 604 11.85 7.39 45.17
CA ALA A 604 11.14 6.20 44.69
C ALA A 604 11.31 6.00 43.18
N ALA A 605 11.34 7.06 42.38
CA ALA A 605 11.66 6.97 40.95
C ALA A 605 13.10 6.49 40.70
N GLN A 606 14.06 6.95 41.52
CA GLN A 606 15.45 6.51 41.47
C GLN A 606 15.56 5.01 41.76
N ASP A 607 14.85 4.53 42.78
CA ASP A 607 14.78 3.12 43.13
C ASP A 607 14.20 2.29 41.99
N LEU A 608 13.02 2.66 41.48
CA LEU A 608 12.39 1.98 40.35
C LEU A 608 13.36 1.85 39.17
N TRP A 609 13.98 2.96 38.78
CA TRP A 609 14.83 2.99 37.60
C TRP A 609 16.12 2.20 37.76
N SER A 610 16.70 2.23 38.97
CA SER A 610 17.93 1.50 39.29
C SER A 610 17.68 0.00 39.42
N LEU A 611 16.58 -0.40 40.02
CA LEU A 611 16.25 -1.79 40.34
C LEU A 611 15.96 -2.64 39.09
N ILE A 612 15.40 -2.05 38.03
CA ILE A 612 14.96 -2.83 36.84
C ILE A 612 16.10 -3.32 35.94
N LEU A 613 17.19 -2.54 35.77
CA LEU A 613 18.16 -2.83 34.69
C LEU A 613 19.60 -2.33 34.92
N SER A 614 19.93 -1.68 36.04
CA SER A 614 21.27 -1.08 36.23
C SER A 614 22.41 -2.09 36.04
N GLY A 615 22.32 -3.26 36.68
CA GLY A 615 23.32 -4.33 36.57
C GLY A 615 23.52 -4.86 35.14
N PRO A 616 22.48 -5.40 34.47
CA PRO A 616 22.61 -5.92 33.10
C PRO A 616 23.10 -4.88 32.09
N ARG A 617 22.62 -3.63 32.21
CA ARG A 617 23.03 -2.55 31.33
C ARG A 617 24.49 -2.18 31.53
N ASP A 618 24.94 -2.05 32.78
CA ASP A 618 26.33 -1.73 33.09
C ASP A 618 27.28 -2.84 32.61
N HIS A 619 26.94 -4.12 32.87
CA HIS A 619 27.69 -5.25 32.33
C HIS A 619 27.83 -5.17 30.81
N TYR A 620 26.73 -4.91 30.10
CA TYR A 620 26.77 -4.86 28.63
C TYR A 620 27.50 -3.61 28.10
N LEU A 621 27.50 -2.49 28.84
CA LEU A 621 28.34 -1.33 28.53
C LEU A 621 29.82 -1.70 28.51
N HIS A 622 30.30 -2.54 29.43
CA HIS A 622 31.72 -2.94 29.49
C HIS A 622 32.04 -4.16 28.60
N HIS A 623 31.11 -5.09 28.43
CA HIS A 623 31.29 -6.36 27.72
C HIS A 623 30.51 -6.42 26.40
N VAL A 624 30.98 -5.68 25.38
CA VAL A 624 30.28 -5.44 24.10
C VAL A 624 29.84 -6.71 23.33
N ARG A 625 30.48 -7.86 23.58
CA ARG A 625 30.18 -9.15 22.92
C ARG A 625 29.21 -10.05 23.71
N GLU A 626 28.87 -9.68 24.94
CA GLU A 626 28.07 -10.48 25.86
C GLU A 626 26.70 -9.80 26.06
N ARG A 627 25.84 -9.90 25.04
CA ARG A 627 24.48 -9.38 25.16
C ARG A 627 23.70 -10.21 26.18
N PRO A 628 23.04 -9.60 27.18
CA PRO A 628 22.17 -10.31 28.11
C PRO A 628 21.04 -10.99 27.35
N ASP A 629 20.82 -12.29 27.60
CA ASP A 629 19.65 -12.99 27.08
C ASP A 629 18.36 -12.52 27.76
N ARG A 630 17.23 -12.79 27.10
CA ARG A 630 15.91 -12.32 27.56
C ARG A 630 15.51 -12.93 28.90
N ALA A 631 15.93 -14.15 29.22
CA ALA A 631 15.64 -14.80 30.50
C ALA A 631 16.39 -14.12 31.65
N SER A 632 17.65 -13.75 31.44
CA SER A 632 18.46 -12.97 32.37
C SER A 632 17.84 -11.58 32.59
N LEU A 633 17.40 -10.90 31.53
CA LEU A 633 16.71 -9.61 31.64
C LEU A 633 15.38 -9.74 32.39
N ALA A 634 14.57 -10.74 32.07
CA ALA A 634 13.31 -11.01 32.75
C ALA A 634 13.51 -11.23 34.24
N ARG A 635 14.56 -11.95 34.64
CA ARG A 635 14.91 -12.17 36.05
C ARG A 635 15.22 -10.84 36.77
N HIS A 636 16.00 -9.95 36.15
CA HIS A 636 16.33 -8.65 36.76
C HIS A 636 15.13 -7.71 36.81
N ILE A 637 14.38 -7.59 35.72
CA ILE A 637 13.17 -6.76 35.64
C ILE A 637 12.14 -7.23 36.69
N THR A 638 11.85 -8.53 36.72
CA THR A 638 10.87 -9.10 37.66
C THR A 638 11.32 -8.91 39.10
N HIS A 639 12.61 -9.15 39.40
CA HIS A 639 13.13 -8.92 40.75
C HIS A 639 13.06 -7.43 41.15
N GLY A 640 13.47 -6.53 40.26
CA GLY A 640 13.45 -5.10 40.51
C GLY A 640 12.04 -4.56 40.75
N LEU A 641 11.07 -4.96 39.92
CA LEU A 641 9.67 -4.62 40.11
C LEU A 641 9.08 -5.24 41.38
N ARG A 642 9.45 -6.48 41.72
CA ARG A 642 9.00 -7.13 42.97
C ARG A 642 9.47 -6.33 44.19
N VAL A 643 10.75 -5.95 44.24
CA VAL A 643 11.30 -5.11 45.32
C VAL A 643 10.58 -3.77 45.39
N PHE A 644 10.42 -3.08 44.25
CA PHE A 644 9.72 -1.80 44.19
C PHE A 644 8.28 -1.90 44.70
N LEU A 645 7.50 -2.87 44.21
CA LEU A 645 6.10 -3.06 44.62
C LEU A 645 5.98 -3.49 46.09
N THR A 646 6.94 -4.23 46.62
CA THR A 646 6.93 -4.64 48.04
C THR A 646 7.07 -3.43 48.96
N VAL A 647 7.87 -2.44 48.56
CA VAL A 647 8.17 -1.26 49.36
C VAL A 647 7.15 -0.15 49.16
N TYR A 648 6.71 0.07 47.92
CA TYR A 648 5.95 1.27 47.55
C TYR A 648 4.50 1.01 47.16
N SER A 649 4.04 -0.22 46.94
CA SER A 649 2.63 -0.46 46.59
C SER A 649 1.71 -0.27 47.80
N ALA A 650 0.57 0.40 47.59
CA ALA A 650 -0.52 0.46 48.57
C ALA A 650 -1.30 -0.87 48.71
N ARG A 651 -1.07 -1.83 47.80
CA ARG A 651 -1.71 -3.17 47.78
C ARG A 651 -0.70 -4.24 47.36
N PRO A 652 0.37 -4.45 48.14
CA PRO A 652 1.52 -5.26 47.72
C PRO A 652 1.11 -6.69 47.34
N ASP A 653 0.22 -7.35 48.10
CA ASP A 653 -0.18 -8.73 47.78
C ASP A 653 -0.86 -8.88 46.41
N ALA A 654 -1.74 -7.93 46.05
CA ALA A 654 -2.47 -7.97 44.78
C ALA A 654 -1.56 -7.65 43.59
N ASP A 655 -0.75 -6.59 43.73
CA ASP A 655 0.13 -6.12 42.68
C ASP A 655 1.32 -7.10 42.47
N LEU A 656 1.79 -7.76 43.52
CA LEU A 656 2.79 -8.85 43.41
C LEU A 656 2.21 -10.07 42.70
N ALA A 657 0.97 -10.47 43.00
CA ALA A 657 0.31 -11.57 42.30
C ALA A 657 0.11 -11.27 40.80
N GLU A 658 -0.11 -10.01 40.46
CA GLU A 658 -0.17 -9.54 39.06
C GLU A 658 1.19 -9.59 38.37
N LEU A 659 2.25 -9.15 39.06
CA LEU A 659 3.61 -9.23 38.53
C LEU A 659 4.00 -10.68 38.23
N GLU A 660 3.63 -11.63 39.09
CA GLU A 660 3.86 -13.06 38.83
C GLU A 660 3.10 -13.55 37.59
N ARG A 661 1.87 -13.06 37.33
CA ARG A 661 1.14 -13.41 36.10
C ARG A 661 1.88 -12.92 34.86
N HIS A 662 2.40 -11.69 34.87
CA HIS A 662 3.22 -11.17 33.78
C HIS A 662 4.50 -11.97 33.58
N ALA A 663 5.21 -12.28 34.67
CA ALA A 663 6.43 -13.07 34.63
C ALA A 663 6.16 -14.49 34.10
N ALA A 664 5.07 -15.14 34.53
CA ALA A 664 4.68 -16.47 34.07
C ALA A 664 4.27 -16.48 32.59
N ALA A 665 3.47 -15.50 32.15
CA ALA A 665 3.08 -15.35 30.75
C ALA A 665 4.29 -15.12 29.82
N GLY A 666 5.30 -14.38 30.29
CA GLY A 666 6.55 -14.17 29.55
C GLY A 666 7.54 -15.35 29.62
N THR A 667 7.39 -16.28 30.56
CA THR A 667 8.27 -17.46 30.70
C THR A 667 7.73 -18.66 29.91
N GLN A 668 6.40 -18.81 29.81
CA GLN A 668 5.76 -19.87 29.01
C GLN A 668 6.06 -19.77 27.51
N THR A 669 6.32 -18.56 27.00
CA THR A 669 6.79 -18.30 25.63
C THR A 669 8.23 -18.80 25.41
N THR A 670 9.05 -18.93 26.45
CA THR A 670 10.46 -19.35 26.34
C THR A 670 10.73 -20.84 26.64
N THR A 671 9.83 -21.54 27.34
CA THR A 671 10.05 -22.95 27.75
C THR A 671 9.49 -24.00 26.78
N GLY A 672 8.80 -23.61 25.71
CA GLY A 672 8.24 -24.53 24.71
C GLY A 672 9.25 -25.15 23.73
N THR A 673 10.53 -24.73 23.77
CA THR A 673 11.53 -25.08 22.73
C THR A 673 12.64 -26.02 23.21
N GLN A 674 12.41 -26.85 24.23
CA GLN A 674 13.27 -27.99 24.55
C GLN A 674 12.44 -29.19 25.04
N ALA A 675 11.85 -29.93 24.10
CA ALA A 675 11.50 -31.35 24.26
C ALA A 675 11.59 -32.05 22.90
#